data_AF-A0A0N4ZXD6-F1
#
_entry.id   AF-A0A0N4ZXD6-F1
#
_cell.length_a   1.000
_cell.length_b   1.000
_cell.length_c   1.000
_cell.angle_alpha   90.00
_cell.angle_beta   90.00
_cell.angle_gamma   90.00
#
_symmetry.space_group_name_H-M   'P 1'
#
loop_
_entity.id
_entity.type
_entity.pdbx_description
1 polymer ?
#
loop_
_entity_poly.entity_id
_entity_poly.type
_entity_poly.pdbx_seq_one_letter_code
_entity_poly.pdbx_strand_id
1 'polypeptide(L)'
;MNDNVKLIMDTADCLQTSFSYTSIASNGKKYPSNDQYPNNQDEVKKIEISEKEYEIISRRKFNAKINRPIKLSGATYDSDDKPIPITGSYAVLSMIGVFKPLSMYYPITFDIKKVEYRSVEHYAYQRLFEALKAPDEAIEKVRNVEDPLELSALADIIYKEHKIPQEVVDAKIYKMDKWRQTAMKYKISRHEYLEQLLLATGDAILLEQQGNDKKWSCLISETIIQTELTKEETTPAKLIDWMTQRKPVKPAHLNDMGGNRSGLVMMELREKFKNDNNDSRRIPIILAFDKEKTKYYTSNHLVCFTAESVLHPFYPAPISLKINGIIEEYASAVHVFAKRAINQLGISLTTGDQIMSTESSIECWIKLHQAIDKLELSLEKSMEWYMVERYSFLADAMKESFKQNPHLQRFLLETNEALLVFCSRFSTVDCEFSIGMRERDLRPWLAMQQLSTNDLIDICWNPIAFRPPYVGGNKIGFILMEIRRSLLLKGTYYKKLPEFQLNLDILLGSDSPTENFISNVPFNIICEENFNAIWPNPYLIEAKETRNYQMWKQGTMTKPVPIIVSVDELHLTDIINKLQAAQFDLYFSREILSKLTIEQMRGASKKITSYFLASPGTNKKAEADMLRLLKEIGDQDKFIRNVINQWTEKMSIDIYAGTFDDNNFNNGNRGVNNGRRIPIGNINGPGVSMINQNSNISTGNFMTNQRNNTPQSLMNINPLSNHGNFPSNNHFNTNLIHNNRGGNRRNNQGSRNNIQNNYPQGPNNGNRNRGNRNQMRSIPFSGNFNRPNNQNVRAVQQNSPKTTTVQPKKPKRVVNEDELSDGEIISDED
;
A
#
# COMPACT_ATOMS: atom_id res chain seq x y z
N MET A 1 -43.35 7.67 -0.99
CA MET A 1 -43.43 7.84 -2.45
C MET A 1 -43.05 9.26 -2.86
N ASN A 2 -43.78 10.29 -2.41
CA ASN A 2 -43.49 11.69 -2.74
C ASN A 2 -42.05 12.13 -2.41
N ASP A 3 -41.47 11.65 -1.32
CA ASP A 3 -40.09 11.99 -0.93
C ASP A 3 -39.04 11.41 -1.90
N ASN A 4 -39.29 10.24 -2.48
CA ASN A 4 -38.43 9.64 -3.51
C ASN A 4 -38.58 10.36 -4.86
N VAL A 5 -39.76 10.89 -5.18
CA VAL A 5 -39.97 11.72 -6.38
C VAL A 5 -39.23 13.05 -6.22
N LYS A 6 -39.26 13.65 -5.04
CA LYS A 6 -38.49 14.86 -4.73
C LYS A 6 -36.98 14.62 -4.89
N LEU A 7 -36.45 13.53 -4.36
CA LEU A 7 -35.04 13.13 -4.50
C LEU A 7 -34.59 13.03 -5.97
N ILE A 8 -35.47 12.55 -6.86
CA ILE A 8 -35.20 12.42 -8.31
C ILE A 8 -35.20 13.79 -9.01
N MET A 9 -36.12 14.69 -8.64
CA MET A 9 -36.12 16.07 -9.18
C MET A 9 -34.88 16.84 -8.73
N ASP A 10 -34.51 16.73 -7.45
CA ASP A 10 -33.29 17.34 -6.90
C ASP A 10 -32.01 16.78 -7.59
N THR A 11 -32.02 15.53 -8.11
CA THR A 11 -30.88 15.00 -8.89
C THR A 11 -30.81 15.51 -10.32
N ALA A 12 -31.94 15.87 -10.94
CA ALA A 12 -31.97 16.43 -12.28
C ALA A 12 -31.38 17.86 -12.32
N ASP A 13 -31.71 18.68 -11.32
CA ASP A 13 -31.21 20.05 -11.20
C ASP A 13 -29.70 20.09 -10.86
N CYS A 14 -29.21 19.13 -10.06
CA CYS A 14 -27.76 18.94 -9.85
C CYS A 14 -27.02 18.56 -11.14
N LEU A 15 -27.62 17.76 -12.03
CA LEU A 15 -26.96 17.37 -13.28
C LEU A 15 -26.83 18.55 -14.24
N GLN A 16 -27.83 19.43 -14.36
CA GLN A 16 -27.74 20.63 -15.20
C GLN A 16 -26.74 21.66 -14.68
N THR A 17 -26.62 21.83 -13.37
CA THR A 17 -25.66 22.78 -12.76
C THR A 17 -24.21 22.27 -12.77
N SER A 18 -23.98 20.95 -12.88
CA SER A 18 -22.63 20.36 -12.92
C SER A 18 -21.88 20.44 -14.26
N PHE A 19 -22.50 20.97 -15.32
CA PHE A 19 -21.89 21.03 -16.67
C PHE A 19 -21.36 22.40 -17.11
N SER A 20 -21.47 23.45 -16.29
CA SER A 20 -20.84 24.75 -16.58
C SER A 20 -19.38 24.80 -16.12
N TYR A 21 -18.48 24.20 -16.91
CA TYR A 21 -17.05 24.54 -16.85
C TYR A 21 -16.87 25.99 -17.30
N THR A 22 -16.48 26.89 -16.38
CA THR A 22 -16.08 28.26 -16.73
C THR A 22 -14.72 28.26 -17.43
N SER A 23 -14.75 28.14 -18.75
CA SER A 23 -13.60 28.46 -19.59
C SER A 23 -13.28 29.95 -19.45
N ILE A 24 -12.22 30.30 -18.71
CA ILE A 24 -11.67 31.66 -18.68
C ILE A 24 -10.98 31.91 -20.03
N ALA A 25 -11.76 32.40 -21.00
CA ALA A 25 -11.27 32.92 -22.26
C ALA A 25 -11.21 34.45 -22.18
N SER A 26 -10.02 34.99 -21.99
CA SER A 26 -9.75 36.41 -22.17
C SER A 26 -9.88 36.77 -23.65
N ASN A 27 -10.91 37.53 -24.02
CA ASN A 27 -10.82 38.63 -25.01
C ASN A 27 -12.16 39.38 -25.10
N GLY A 28 -12.12 40.70 -24.96
CA GLY A 28 -13.33 41.51 -24.93
C GLY A 28 -13.96 41.71 -26.31
N LYS A 29 -15.28 41.54 -26.40
CA LYS A 29 -16.16 42.16 -27.41
C LYS A 29 -17.51 42.45 -26.78
N LYS A 30 -17.98 43.70 -26.90
CA LYS A 30 -19.30 44.15 -26.44
C LYS A 30 -20.38 43.70 -27.43
N TYR A 31 -21.50 43.19 -26.94
CA TYR A 31 -22.80 43.19 -27.64
C TYR A 31 -23.94 43.45 -26.62
N PRO A 32 -25.12 43.90 -27.08
CA PRO A 32 -25.93 44.86 -26.31
C PRO A 32 -27.08 44.22 -25.52
N SER A 33 -27.68 45.06 -24.66
CA SER A 33 -28.87 44.80 -23.86
C SER A 33 -30.16 44.74 -24.69
N ASN A 34 -31.14 44.01 -24.14
CA ASN A 34 -32.54 43.91 -24.54
C ASN A 34 -32.82 43.19 -25.86
N ASP A 35 -33.39 41.98 -25.75
CA ASP A 35 -34.66 41.70 -26.39
C ASP A 35 -35.50 40.71 -25.56
N GLN A 36 -36.78 40.59 -25.90
CA GLN A 36 -37.88 40.19 -25.01
C GLN A 36 -37.92 38.67 -24.71
N TYR A 37 -38.21 38.31 -23.45
CA TYR A 37 -38.65 36.96 -23.09
C TYR A 37 -40.14 36.77 -23.43
N PRO A 38 -40.53 35.78 -24.25
CA PRO A 38 -41.90 35.34 -24.32
C PRO A 38 -42.25 34.50 -23.06
N ASN A 39 -43.47 34.70 -22.58
CA ASN A 39 -44.04 33.98 -21.43
C ASN A 39 -44.39 32.54 -21.85
N ASN A 40 -43.46 31.59 -21.73
CA ASN A 40 -43.76 30.16 -21.86
C ASN A 40 -43.87 29.52 -20.47
N GLN A 41 -45.10 29.40 -19.98
CA GLN A 41 -45.45 28.42 -18.95
C GLN A 41 -45.49 27.01 -19.57
N ASP A 42 -44.33 26.52 -20.02
CA ASP A 42 -44.23 25.17 -20.56
C ASP A 42 -44.01 24.15 -19.43
N GLU A 43 -44.94 23.19 -19.42
CA GLU A 43 -45.01 21.97 -18.62
C GLU A 43 -43.71 21.52 -17.94
N VAL A 44 -43.70 21.55 -16.59
CA VAL A 44 -42.85 20.62 -15.82
C VAL A 44 -43.38 19.21 -16.05
N LYS A 45 -42.90 18.58 -17.13
CA LYS A 45 -43.12 17.15 -17.37
C LYS A 45 -42.48 16.37 -16.23
N LYS A 46 -43.31 15.95 -15.28
CA LYS A 46 -42.98 14.84 -14.39
C LYS A 46 -42.56 13.67 -15.28
N ILE A 47 -41.29 13.31 -15.18
CA ILE A 47 -40.78 12.07 -15.80
C ILE A 47 -41.34 10.93 -14.95
N GLU A 48 -42.54 10.48 -15.30
CA GLU A 48 -43.11 9.25 -14.73
C GLU A 48 -42.31 8.07 -15.27
N ILE A 49 -41.28 7.69 -14.49
CA ILE A 49 -40.51 6.46 -14.71
C ILE A 49 -41.50 5.30 -14.66
N SER A 50 -41.57 4.51 -15.73
CA SER A 50 -42.48 3.36 -15.76
C SER A 50 -42.07 2.32 -14.71
N GLU A 51 -43.04 1.54 -14.22
CA GLU A 51 -42.80 0.46 -13.23
C GLU A 51 -41.68 -0.50 -13.69
N LYS A 52 -41.65 -0.80 -14.99
CA LYS A 52 -40.62 -1.62 -15.64
C LYS A 52 -39.24 -0.97 -15.64
N GLU A 53 -39.13 0.33 -15.85
CA GLU A 53 -37.87 1.06 -15.74
C GLU A 53 -37.39 1.13 -14.29
N TYR A 54 -38.32 1.34 -13.34
CA TYR A 54 -38.02 1.28 -11.91
C TYR A 54 -37.50 -0.11 -11.48
N GLU A 55 -38.09 -1.19 -11.97
CA GLU A 55 -37.62 -2.56 -11.74
C GLU A 55 -36.20 -2.77 -12.31
N ILE A 56 -35.96 -2.34 -13.56
CA ILE A 56 -34.65 -2.43 -14.22
C ILE A 56 -33.58 -1.64 -13.44
N ILE A 57 -33.89 -0.42 -13.01
CA ILE A 57 -33.00 0.42 -12.19
C ILE A 57 -32.73 -0.24 -10.84
N SER A 58 -33.76 -0.74 -10.16
CA SER A 58 -33.63 -1.37 -8.85
C SER A 58 -32.79 -2.64 -8.91
N ARG A 59 -33.01 -3.48 -9.94
CA ARG A 59 -32.20 -4.68 -10.19
C ARG A 59 -30.75 -4.35 -10.55
N ARG A 60 -30.51 -3.28 -11.33
CA ARG A 60 -29.15 -2.78 -11.60
C ARG A 60 -28.45 -2.34 -10.31
N LYS A 61 -29.10 -1.49 -9.50
CA LYS A 61 -28.57 -1.05 -8.19
C LYS A 61 -28.25 -2.22 -7.28
N PHE A 62 -29.13 -3.22 -7.21
CA PHE A 62 -28.90 -4.44 -6.44
C PHE A 62 -27.65 -5.20 -6.93
N ASN A 63 -27.57 -5.48 -8.23
CA ASN A 63 -26.44 -6.18 -8.85
C ASN A 63 -25.11 -5.41 -8.78
N ALA A 64 -25.14 -4.09 -8.56
CA ALA A 64 -23.97 -3.24 -8.38
C ALA A 64 -23.47 -3.17 -6.92
N LYS A 65 -24.29 -3.60 -5.94
CA LYS A 65 -23.98 -3.59 -4.50
C LYS A 65 -23.38 -4.89 -3.96
N ILE A 66 -23.45 -5.98 -4.74
CA ILE A 66 -23.10 -7.33 -4.31
C ILE A 66 -21.91 -7.88 -5.10
N ASN A 67 -21.25 -8.89 -4.53
CA ASN A 67 -20.30 -9.71 -5.29
C ASN A 67 -21.03 -10.55 -6.36
N ARG A 68 -20.32 -10.92 -7.43
CA ARG A 68 -20.81 -11.77 -8.52
C ARG A 68 -19.96 -13.05 -8.58
N PRO A 69 -20.42 -14.17 -8.00
CA PRO A 69 -19.68 -15.43 -8.01
C PRO A 69 -19.57 -16.01 -9.43
N ILE A 70 -18.38 -16.46 -9.77
CA ILE A 70 -18.02 -17.15 -11.02
C ILE A 70 -17.69 -18.60 -10.65
N LYS A 71 -18.29 -19.56 -11.36
CA LYS A 71 -17.96 -20.98 -11.22
C LYS A 71 -16.62 -21.26 -11.89
N LEU A 72 -15.70 -21.86 -11.17
CA LEU A 72 -14.33 -22.17 -11.59
C LEU A 72 -14.00 -23.64 -11.27
N SER A 73 -12.94 -24.16 -11.89
CA SER A 73 -12.45 -25.53 -11.69
C SER A 73 -11.29 -25.54 -10.70
N GLY A 74 -11.44 -26.21 -9.55
CA GLY A 74 -10.45 -26.30 -8.47
C GLY A 74 -9.15 -27.01 -8.84
N ALA A 75 -8.28 -27.18 -7.85
CA ALA A 75 -6.96 -27.82 -7.98
C ALA A 75 -6.98 -29.34 -7.67
N THR A 76 -7.98 -29.81 -6.92
CA THR A 76 -8.20 -31.23 -6.67
C THR A 76 -9.23 -31.82 -7.65
N TYR A 77 -9.26 -33.15 -7.72
CA TYR A 77 -10.14 -33.91 -8.61
C TYR A 77 -11.00 -34.84 -7.75
N ASP A 78 -12.23 -35.09 -8.20
CA ASP A 78 -13.18 -36.04 -7.59
C ASP A 78 -12.90 -37.49 -8.02
N SER A 79 -13.79 -38.42 -7.64
CA SER A 79 -13.70 -39.84 -8.02
C SER A 79 -13.86 -40.10 -9.52
N ASP A 80 -14.41 -39.15 -10.28
CA ASP A 80 -14.66 -39.24 -11.72
C ASP A 80 -13.54 -38.56 -12.53
N ASP A 81 -12.42 -38.21 -11.90
CA ASP A 81 -11.30 -37.41 -12.45
C ASP A 81 -11.75 -36.04 -12.99
N LYS A 82 -12.79 -35.43 -12.38
CA LYS A 82 -13.23 -34.07 -12.69
C LYS A 82 -12.71 -33.09 -11.65
N PRO A 83 -12.28 -31.88 -12.04
CA PRO A 83 -11.92 -30.83 -11.10
C PRO A 83 -13.07 -30.53 -10.12
N ILE A 84 -12.78 -30.48 -8.82
CA ILE A 84 -13.78 -30.07 -7.82
C ILE A 84 -14.23 -28.63 -8.12
N PRO A 85 -15.55 -28.34 -8.19
CA PRO A 85 -16.03 -27.00 -8.50
C PRO A 85 -15.77 -26.05 -7.33
N ILE A 86 -15.34 -24.82 -7.63
CA ILE A 86 -15.16 -23.73 -6.66
C ILE A 86 -15.83 -22.45 -7.14
N THR A 87 -16.16 -21.55 -6.20
CA THR A 87 -16.53 -20.17 -6.50
C THR A 87 -15.33 -19.23 -6.43
N GLY A 88 -15.23 -18.33 -7.41
CA GLY A 88 -14.32 -17.19 -7.40
C GLY A 88 -14.99 -15.93 -7.93
N SER A 89 -14.23 -14.87 -8.11
CA SER A 89 -14.67 -13.57 -8.63
C SER A 89 -13.44 -12.86 -9.21
N TYR A 90 -13.59 -11.62 -9.65
CA TYR A 90 -12.43 -10.81 -10.00
C TYR A 90 -11.62 -10.34 -8.77
N ALA A 91 -12.16 -10.41 -7.55
CA ALA A 91 -11.43 -10.02 -6.35
C ALA A 91 -10.28 -10.99 -6.05
N VAL A 92 -9.21 -10.47 -5.47
CA VAL A 92 -8.03 -11.23 -5.05
C VAL A 92 -7.66 -10.83 -3.64
N LEU A 93 -7.43 -11.81 -2.77
CA LEU A 93 -7.00 -11.60 -1.39
C LEU A 93 -5.80 -12.50 -1.09
N SER A 94 -4.80 -11.95 -0.42
CA SER A 94 -3.62 -12.67 0.05
C SER A 94 -3.81 -13.18 1.47
N MET A 95 -3.27 -14.34 1.82
CA MET A 95 -3.31 -14.86 3.19
C MET A 95 -2.26 -14.18 4.09
N ILE A 96 -2.42 -12.86 4.24
CA ILE A 96 -1.59 -11.93 5.02
C ILE A 96 -2.51 -10.99 5.84
N GLY A 97 -1.94 -10.21 6.76
CA GLY A 97 -2.72 -9.31 7.62
C GLY A 97 -3.82 -10.06 8.38
N VAL A 98 -5.06 -9.57 8.31
CA VAL A 98 -6.23 -10.22 8.93
C VAL A 98 -6.48 -11.65 8.43
N PHE A 99 -6.04 -12.00 7.22
CA PHE A 99 -6.15 -13.35 6.65
C PHE A 99 -4.87 -14.20 6.81
N LYS A 100 -3.81 -13.69 7.48
CA LYS A 100 -2.60 -14.47 7.82
C LYS A 100 -2.93 -15.82 8.50
N PRO A 101 -3.92 -15.91 9.41
CA PRO A 101 -4.27 -17.19 10.04
C PRO A 101 -4.73 -18.30 9.08
N LEU A 102 -5.19 -17.97 7.87
CA LEU A 102 -5.56 -18.95 6.84
C LEU A 102 -4.35 -19.58 6.13
N SER A 103 -3.18 -18.93 6.12
CA SER A 103 -1.98 -19.48 5.46
C SER A 103 -1.62 -20.85 6.04
N MET A 104 -1.11 -21.75 5.18
CA MET A 104 -0.60 -23.05 5.63
C MET A 104 0.64 -22.92 6.53
N TYR A 105 1.36 -21.80 6.44
CA TYR A 105 2.54 -21.48 7.23
C TYR A 105 2.23 -20.79 8.56
N TYR A 106 0.98 -20.40 8.84
CA TYR A 106 0.64 -19.81 10.14
C TYR A 106 0.66 -20.87 11.26
N PRO A 107 1.48 -20.69 12.32
CA PRO A 107 1.56 -21.63 13.44
C PRO A 107 0.30 -21.54 14.30
N ILE A 108 -0.46 -22.63 14.30
CA ILE A 108 -1.65 -22.82 15.14
C ILE A 108 -1.85 -24.32 15.34
N THR A 109 -2.07 -24.74 16.58
CA THR A 109 -2.21 -26.16 16.87
C THR A 109 -3.56 -26.71 16.45
N PHE A 110 -3.59 -27.95 15.98
CA PHE A 110 -4.82 -28.70 15.69
C PHE A 110 -4.58 -30.20 15.85
N ASP A 111 -5.63 -30.96 16.14
CA ASP A 111 -5.53 -32.39 16.39
C ASP A 111 -6.07 -33.25 15.23
N ILE A 112 -5.25 -34.23 14.84
CA ILE A 112 -5.60 -35.30 13.89
C ILE A 112 -5.42 -36.63 14.61
N LYS A 113 -6.50 -37.42 14.72
CA LYS A 113 -6.52 -38.71 15.43
C LYS A 113 -5.93 -38.63 16.86
N LYS A 114 -6.28 -37.59 17.63
CA LYS A 114 -5.78 -37.29 18.98
C LYS A 114 -4.27 -36.95 19.08
N VAL A 115 -3.59 -36.72 17.96
CA VAL A 115 -2.22 -36.18 17.93
C VAL A 115 -2.28 -34.71 17.55
N GLU A 116 -1.66 -33.85 18.36
CA GLU A 116 -1.55 -32.41 18.12
C GLU A 116 -0.35 -32.09 17.20
N TYR A 117 -0.54 -31.12 16.29
CA TYR A 117 0.46 -30.65 15.34
C TYR A 117 0.49 -29.11 15.33
N ARG A 118 1.68 -28.50 15.31
CA ARG A 118 1.88 -27.03 15.38
C ARG A 118 1.47 -26.25 14.13
N SER A 119 1.48 -26.89 12.95
CA SER A 119 1.02 -26.28 11.69
C SER A 119 0.75 -27.35 10.62
N VAL A 120 0.26 -26.92 9.46
CA VAL A 120 0.03 -27.80 8.29
C VAL A 120 1.34 -28.44 7.83
N GLU A 121 2.43 -27.68 7.79
CA GLU A 121 3.74 -28.19 7.39
C GLU A 121 4.33 -29.15 8.43
N HIS A 122 4.17 -28.90 9.73
CA HIS A 122 4.60 -29.84 10.77
C HIS A 122 3.96 -31.22 10.58
N TYR A 123 2.67 -31.28 10.28
CA TYR A 123 1.99 -32.53 9.93
C TYR A 123 2.57 -33.16 8.64
N ALA A 124 2.71 -32.37 7.57
CA ALA A 124 3.15 -32.87 6.28
C ALA A 124 4.60 -33.42 6.31
N TYR A 125 5.52 -32.73 6.98
CA TYR A 125 6.90 -33.18 7.15
C TYR A 125 7.00 -34.37 8.10
N GLN A 126 6.30 -34.37 9.24
CA GLN A 126 6.29 -35.55 10.13
C GLN A 126 5.84 -36.81 9.36
N ARG A 127 4.73 -36.72 8.60
CA ARG A 127 4.25 -37.85 7.77
C ARG A 127 5.23 -38.25 6.67
N LEU A 128 6.01 -37.31 6.13
CA LEU A 128 7.09 -37.62 5.18
C LEU A 128 8.21 -38.40 5.86
N PHE A 129 8.72 -37.93 7.00
CA PHE A 129 9.82 -38.59 7.72
C PHE A 129 9.43 -39.97 8.23
N GLU A 130 8.20 -40.16 8.72
CA GLU A 130 7.62 -41.48 9.00
C GLU A 130 7.60 -42.38 7.76
N ALA A 131 7.19 -41.86 6.59
CA ALA A 131 7.15 -42.61 5.33
C ALA A 131 8.53 -42.91 4.71
N LEU A 132 9.55 -42.12 5.08
CA LEU A 132 10.96 -42.33 4.75
C LEU A 132 11.67 -43.26 5.74
N LYS A 133 11.00 -43.66 6.85
CA LYS A 133 11.60 -44.40 7.97
C LYS A 133 12.81 -43.68 8.59
N ALA A 134 12.74 -42.35 8.68
CA ALA A 134 13.73 -41.56 9.40
C ALA A 134 13.67 -41.86 10.92
N PRO A 135 14.77 -41.70 11.67
CA PRO A 135 14.79 -41.96 13.10
C PRO A 135 13.92 -40.96 13.88
N ASP A 136 13.45 -41.37 15.06
CA ASP A 136 12.57 -40.56 15.91
C ASP A 136 13.20 -39.21 16.29
N GLU A 137 14.53 -39.15 16.46
CA GLU A 137 15.28 -37.90 16.67
C GLU A 137 15.05 -36.86 15.55
N ALA A 138 14.95 -37.31 14.29
CA ALA A 138 14.67 -36.43 13.16
C ALA A 138 13.21 -35.95 13.12
N ILE A 139 12.29 -36.81 13.54
CA ILE A 139 10.87 -36.47 13.71
C ILE A 139 10.69 -35.47 14.87
N GLU A 140 11.43 -35.63 15.96
CA GLU A 140 11.45 -34.70 17.09
C GLU A 140 12.05 -33.34 16.71
N LYS A 141 13.18 -33.31 15.98
CA LYS A 141 13.73 -32.07 15.38
C LYS A 141 12.66 -31.31 14.60
N VAL A 142 11.93 -32.00 13.71
CA VAL A 142 10.85 -31.42 12.90
C VAL A 142 9.70 -30.89 13.75
N ARG A 143 9.29 -31.60 14.82
CA ARG A 143 8.20 -31.18 15.71
C ARG A 143 8.51 -29.96 16.56
N ASN A 144 9.79 -29.71 16.85
CA ASN A 144 10.24 -28.68 17.76
C ASN A 144 10.55 -27.33 17.08
N VAL A 145 10.53 -27.26 15.74
CA VAL A 145 10.66 -25.99 14.99
C VAL A 145 9.53 -25.02 15.38
N GLU A 146 9.85 -23.73 15.46
CA GLU A 146 8.87 -22.67 15.73
C GLU A 146 8.25 -22.21 14.41
N ASP A 147 9.03 -21.59 13.51
CA ASP A 147 8.56 -21.11 12.21
C ASP A 147 8.37 -22.25 11.18
N PRO A 148 7.14 -22.51 10.70
CA PRO A 148 6.86 -23.51 9.67
C PRO A 148 7.58 -23.29 8.32
N LEU A 149 8.08 -22.09 8.03
CA LEU A 149 8.84 -21.79 6.81
C LEU A 149 10.25 -22.43 6.82
N GLU A 150 10.86 -22.61 7.99
CA GLU A 150 12.20 -23.18 8.13
C GLU A 150 12.22 -24.70 7.91
N LEU A 151 11.08 -25.38 8.03
CA LEU A 151 10.94 -26.84 7.91
C LEU A 151 11.50 -27.41 6.60
N SER A 152 11.38 -26.66 5.49
CA SER A 152 11.96 -27.11 4.21
C SER A 152 13.49 -27.11 4.22
N ALA A 153 14.11 -26.11 4.85
CA ALA A 153 15.56 -26.03 4.96
C ALA A 153 16.11 -27.05 5.97
N LEU A 154 15.38 -27.27 7.08
CA LEU A 154 15.69 -28.33 8.04
C LEU A 154 15.59 -29.72 7.40
N ALA A 155 14.57 -29.96 6.57
CA ALA A 155 14.41 -31.25 5.89
C ALA A 155 15.61 -31.58 4.99
N ASP A 156 16.11 -30.60 4.22
CA ASP A 156 17.32 -30.74 3.40
C ASP A 156 18.60 -31.01 4.22
N ILE A 157 18.65 -30.56 5.48
CA ILE A 157 19.73 -30.89 6.42
C ILE A 157 19.58 -32.34 6.89
N ILE A 158 18.39 -32.73 7.34
CA ILE A 158 18.09 -34.09 7.83
C ILE A 158 18.36 -35.15 6.76
N TYR A 159 17.98 -34.91 5.49
CA TYR A 159 18.28 -35.84 4.39
C TYR A 159 19.79 -36.09 4.24
N LYS A 160 20.62 -35.05 4.41
CA LYS A 160 22.08 -35.13 4.32
C LYS A 160 22.69 -35.79 5.55
N GLU A 161 22.26 -35.42 6.76
CA GLU A 161 22.73 -35.99 8.03
C GLU A 161 22.50 -37.51 8.08
N HIS A 162 21.30 -37.96 7.73
CA HIS A 162 20.91 -39.37 7.77
C HIS A 162 21.16 -40.12 6.44
N LYS A 163 21.79 -39.48 5.45
CA LYS A 163 22.15 -40.04 4.13
C LYS A 163 20.94 -40.66 3.40
N ILE A 164 19.78 -40.03 3.50
CA ILE A 164 18.55 -40.46 2.82
C ILE A 164 18.71 -40.21 1.32
N PRO A 165 18.65 -41.22 0.44
CA PRO A 165 18.85 -41.03 -0.99
C PRO A 165 17.72 -40.19 -1.61
N GLN A 166 18.07 -39.26 -2.51
CA GLN A 166 17.09 -38.37 -3.16
C GLN A 166 15.98 -39.16 -3.88
N GLU A 167 16.31 -40.28 -4.52
CA GLU A 167 15.34 -41.17 -5.19
C GLU A 167 14.23 -41.66 -4.23
N VAL A 168 14.57 -41.89 -2.96
CA VAL A 168 13.62 -42.33 -1.93
C VAL A 168 12.75 -41.15 -1.46
N VAL A 169 13.33 -39.94 -1.39
CA VAL A 169 12.59 -38.70 -1.14
C VAL A 169 11.59 -38.45 -2.27
N ASP A 170 12.04 -38.47 -3.53
CA ASP A 170 11.20 -38.24 -4.71
C ASP A 170 10.05 -39.27 -4.81
N ALA A 171 10.32 -40.53 -4.47
CA ALA A 171 9.32 -41.60 -4.41
C ALA A 171 8.28 -41.47 -3.27
N LYS A 172 8.42 -40.50 -2.35
CA LYS A 172 7.46 -40.22 -1.26
C LYS A 172 6.96 -38.78 -1.23
N ILE A 173 7.71 -37.80 -1.74
CA ILE A 173 7.40 -36.36 -1.62
C ILE A 173 6.06 -35.99 -2.25
N TYR A 174 5.63 -36.69 -3.30
CA TYR A 174 4.29 -36.49 -3.89
C TYR A 174 3.14 -36.74 -2.89
N LYS A 175 3.35 -37.55 -1.84
CA LYS A 175 2.35 -37.80 -0.79
C LYS A 175 2.14 -36.60 0.13
N MET A 176 3.12 -35.68 0.22
CA MET A 176 2.97 -34.43 0.98
C MET A 176 1.76 -33.62 0.52
N ASP A 177 1.43 -33.66 -0.77
CA ASP A 177 0.25 -32.96 -1.29
C ASP A 177 -1.04 -33.38 -0.56
N LYS A 178 -1.24 -34.68 -0.39
CA LYS A 178 -2.43 -35.25 0.27
C LYS A 178 -2.39 -34.97 1.78
N TRP A 179 -1.21 -34.97 2.39
CA TRP A 179 -1.05 -34.64 3.81
C TRP A 179 -1.32 -33.16 4.10
N ARG A 180 -0.83 -32.24 3.26
CA ARG A 180 -1.14 -30.80 3.34
C ARG A 180 -2.64 -30.54 3.19
N GLN A 181 -3.30 -31.11 2.18
CA GLN A 181 -4.76 -31.01 2.02
C GLN A 181 -5.52 -31.50 3.27
N THR A 182 -5.09 -32.65 3.82
CA THR A 182 -5.69 -33.22 5.02
C THR A 182 -5.51 -32.28 6.21
N ALA A 183 -4.29 -31.82 6.48
CA ALA A 183 -4.00 -30.91 7.59
C ALA A 183 -4.68 -29.54 7.45
N MET A 184 -4.79 -28.97 6.24
CA MET A 184 -5.55 -27.74 6.01
C MET A 184 -7.03 -27.93 6.35
N LYS A 185 -7.65 -29.05 5.92
CA LYS A 185 -9.03 -29.37 6.28
C LYS A 185 -9.22 -29.42 7.79
N TYR A 186 -8.36 -30.15 8.51
CA TYR A 186 -8.44 -30.25 9.98
C TYR A 186 -8.16 -28.90 10.65
N LYS A 187 -7.12 -28.15 10.23
CA LYS A 187 -6.84 -26.80 10.73
C LYS A 187 -8.07 -25.90 10.68
N ILE A 188 -8.80 -25.88 9.56
CA ILE A 188 -10.01 -25.05 9.46
C ILE A 188 -11.14 -25.64 10.31
N SER A 189 -11.45 -26.94 10.20
CA SER A 189 -12.59 -27.56 10.89
C SER A 189 -12.44 -27.70 12.42
N ARG A 190 -11.24 -27.47 12.98
CA ARG A 190 -11.00 -27.44 14.43
C ARG A 190 -11.11 -26.05 15.04
N HIS A 191 -11.14 -25.00 14.21
CA HIS A 191 -11.13 -23.62 14.64
C HIS A 191 -12.29 -22.87 13.97
N GLU A 192 -13.42 -22.74 14.69
CA GLU A 192 -14.62 -22.07 14.17
C GLU A 192 -14.30 -20.70 13.57
N TYR A 193 -13.44 -19.91 14.24
CA TYR A 193 -13.00 -18.61 13.73
C TYR A 193 -12.24 -18.71 12.39
N LEU A 194 -11.47 -19.77 12.11
CA LEU A 194 -10.79 -19.92 10.82
C LEU A 194 -11.77 -20.29 9.69
N GLU A 195 -12.77 -21.11 9.99
CA GLU A 195 -13.87 -21.40 9.05
C GLU A 195 -14.65 -20.12 8.73
N GLN A 196 -15.01 -19.39 9.79
CA GLN A 196 -15.63 -18.07 9.73
C GLN A 196 -14.80 -17.08 8.89
N LEU A 197 -13.50 -16.92 9.18
CA LEU A 197 -12.58 -16.03 8.45
C LEU A 197 -12.43 -16.44 6.98
N LEU A 198 -12.44 -17.74 6.69
CA LEU A 198 -12.40 -18.28 5.33
C LEU A 198 -13.69 -17.95 4.55
N LEU A 199 -14.86 -18.10 5.16
CA LEU A 199 -16.14 -17.66 4.58
C LEU A 199 -16.16 -16.14 4.35
N ALA A 200 -15.55 -15.39 5.27
CA ALA A 200 -15.46 -13.93 5.19
C ALA A 200 -14.60 -13.42 4.02
N THR A 201 -13.82 -14.28 3.35
CA THR A 201 -13.17 -13.96 2.06
C THR A 201 -14.13 -13.91 0.85
N GLY A 202 -15.40 -14.30 1.03
CA GLY A 202 -16.45 -14.27 0.01
C GLY A 202 -16.18 -15.19 -1.17
N ASP A 203 -16.02 -14.61 -2.35
CA ASP A 203 -15.60 -15.31 -3.57
C ASP A 203 -14.27 -14.75 -4.10
N ALA A 204 -13.43 -14.14 -3.27
CA ALA A 204 -12.09 -13.73 -3.71
C ALA A 204 -11.24 -14.96 -4.12
N ILE A 205 -10.33 -14.77 -5.07
CA ILE A 205 -9.25 -15.71 -5.35
C ILE A 205 -8.22 -15.55 -4.24
N LEU A 206 -7.92 -16.64 -3.53
CA LEU A 206 -7.01 -16.63 -2.38
C LEU A 206 -5.58 -16.88 -2.85
N LEU A 207 -4.62 -16.07 -2.38
CA LEU A 207 -3.20 -16.22 -2.70
C LEU A 207 -2.39 -16.62 -1.46
N GLU A 208 -1.65 -17.71 -1.57
CA GLU A 208 -0.53 -18.01 -0.67
C GLU A 208 0.72 -17.31 -1.19
N GLN A 209 1.22 -16.33 -0.44
CA GLN A 209 2.41 -15.55 -0.83
C GLN A 209 3.65 -15.94 -0.07
N GLN A 210 3.51 -16.71 1.01
CA GLN A 210 4.62 -17.17 1.81
C GLN A 210 5.04 -18.59 1.38
N GLY A 211 6.25 -19.00 1.78
CA GLY A 211 6.80 -20.32 1.46
C GLY A 211 7.61 -20.39 0.16
N ASN A 212 8.40 -21.46 0.06
CA ASN A 212 9.34 -21.70 -1.04
C ASN A 212 8.82 -22.72 -2.08
N ASP A 213 7.70 -23.38 -1.81
CA ASP A 213 7.14 -24.42 -2.66
C ASP A 213 6.39 -23.82 -3.86
N LYS A 214 6.99 -23.88 -5.05
CA LYS A 214 6.41 -23.35 -6.31
C LYS A 214 5.07 -23.98 -6.70
N LYS A 215 4.66 -25.12 -6.12
CA LYS A 215 3.36 -25.75 -6.38
C LYS A 215 2.29 -25.24 -5.43
N TRP A 216 2.65 -25.02 -4.18
CA TRP A 216 1.73 -24.65 -3.11
C TRP A 216 1.53 -23.14 -2.98
N SER A 217 2.55 -22.34 -3.26
CA SER A 217 2.54 -20.88 -3.18
C SER A 217 2.37 -20.23 -4.56
N CYS A 218 1.88 -18.99 -4.57
CA CYS A 218 1.74 -18.14 -5.76
C CYS A 218 3.06 -17.47 -6.15
N LEU A 219 3.92 -17.15 -5.17
CA LEU A 219 5.26 -16.54 -5.31
C LEU A 219 5.35 -15.16 -5.98
N ILE A 220 4.25 -14.64 -6.54
CA ILE A 220 4.14 -13.26 -7.02
C ILE A 220 3.16 -12.46 -6.17
N SER A 221 3.38 -11.14 -6.09
CA SER A 221 2.61 -10.25 -5.23
C SER A 221 1.18 -10.05 -5.71
N GLU A 222 0.33 -9.64 -4.77
CA GLU A 222 -1.09 -9.33 -5.00
C GLU A 222 -1.23 -8.27 -6.09
N THR A 223 -0.32 -7.28 -6.06
CA THR A 223 -0.25 -6.18 -7.01
C THR A 223 -0.03 -6.66 -8.45
N ILE A 224 0.81 -7.67 -8.68
CA ILE A 224 1.07 -8.20 -10.03
C ILE A 224 -0.18 -8.94 -10.54
N ILE A 225 -0.81 -9.77 -9.71
CA ILE A 225 -2.03 -10.49 -10.05
C ILE A 225 -3.18 -9.52 -10.33
N GLN A 226 -3.38 -8.51 -9.47
CA GLN A 226 -4.34 -7.43 -9.68
C GLN A 226 -4.06 -6.70 -11.01
N THR A 227 -2.82 -6.29 -11.27
CA THR A 227 -2.46 -5.62 -12.53
C THR A 227 -2.76 -6.51 -13.74
N GLU A 228 -2.53 -7.82 -13.67
CA GLU A 228 -2.91 -8.75 -14.75
C GLU A 228 -4.43 -8.81 -14.96
N LEU A 229 -5.21 -8.78 -13.88
CA LEU A 229 -6.67 -8.72 -13.93
C LEU A 229 -7.22 -7.38 -14.47
N THR A 230 -6.38 -6.37 -14.72
CA THR A 230 -6.79 -5.16 -15.47
C THR A 230 -6.83 -5.36 -16.98
N LYS A 231 -6.28 -6.45 -17.53
CA LYS A 231 -6.24 -6.70 -18.99
C LYS A 231 -7.53 -7.33 -19.50
N GLU A 232 -7.97 -6.95 -20.70
CA GLU A 232 -9.29 -7.33 -21.25
C GLU A 232 -9.45 -8.85 -21.35
N GLU A 233 -8.39 -9.52 -21.81
CA GLU A 233 -8.30 -10.95 -22.07
C GLU A 233 -8.02 -11.81 -20.83
N THR A 234 -7.85 -11.21 -19.64
CA THR A 234 -7.59 -11.94 -18.40
C THR A 234 -8.85 -12.01 -17.54
N THR A 235 -9.25 -13.26 -17.26
CA THR A 235 -10.38 -13.62 -16.40
C THR A 235 -9.91 -14.48 -15.23
N PRO A 236 -10.70 -14.58 -14.14
CA PRO A 236 -10.46 -15.51 -13.05
C PRO A 236 -10.20 -16.94 -13.50
N ALA A 237 -10.98 -17.47 -14.46
CA ALA A 237 -10.77 -18.81 -15.01
C ALA A 237 -9.40 -18.98 -15.67
N LYS A 238 -8.93 -17.98 -16.43
CA LYS A 238 -7.60 -18.00 -17.05
C LYS A 238 -6.47 -17.97 -16.00
N LEU A 239 -6.66 -17.22 -14.91
CA LEU A 239 -5.72 -17.20 -13.79
C LEU A 239 -5.63 -18.58 -13.11
N ILE A 240 -6.77 -19.23 -12.86
CA ILE A 240 -6.81 -20.58 -12.28
C ILE A 240 -6.23 -21.63 -13.26
N ASP A 241 -6.48 -21.51 -14.56
CA ASP A 241 -5.87 -22.39 -15.58
C ASP A 241 -4.34 -22.27 -15.62
N TRP A 242 -3.77 -21.08 -15.35
CA TRP A 242 -2.33 -20.89 -15.21
C TRP A 242 -1.79 -21.48 -13.90
N MET A 243 -2.46 -21.24 -12.77
CA MET A 243 -2.09 -21.79 -11.45
C MET A 243 -2.15 -23.33 -11.44
N THR A 244 -3.19 -23.92 -12.03
CA THR A 244 -3.36 -25.38 -12.14
C THR A 244 -2.57 -26.00 -13.31
N GLN A 245 -1.80 -25.21 -14.06
CA GLN A 245 -1.02 -25.60 -15.24
C GLN A 245 -1.83 -26.24 -16.39
N ARG A 246 -3.17 -26.17 -16.35
CA ARG A 246 -4.08 -26.68 -17.40
C ARG A 246 -3.89 -25.97 -18.74
N LYS A 247 -3.49 -24.69 -18.71
CA LYS A 247 -3.06 -23.92 -19.89
C LYS A 247 -1.70 -23.29 -19.57
N PRO A 248 -0.58 -23.99 -19.81
CA PRO A 248 0.73 -23.56 -19.32
C PRO A 248 1.28 -22.29 -20.00
N VAL A 249 0.68 -21.85 -21.11
CA VAL A 249 1.07 -20.60 -21.80
C VAL A 249 0.58 -19.39 -20.99
N LYS A 250 1.46 -18.91 -20.11
CA LYS A 250 1.31 -17.67 -19.35
C LYS A 250 2.20 -16.55 -19.90
N PRO A 251 1.82 -15.27 -19.72
CA PRO A 251 2.66 -14.12 -20.05
C PRO A 251 4.04 -14.17 -19.36
N ALA A 252 5.07 -13.64 -20.03
CA ALA A 252 6.46 -13.74 -19.58
C ALA A 252 6.72 -13.07 -18.21
N HIS A 253 6.03 -11.98 -17.87
CA HIS A 253 6.15 -11.32 -16.57
C HIS A 253 5.48 -12.11 -15.41
N LEU A 254 4.78 -13.21 -15.72
CA LEU A 254 4.24 -14.16 -14.74
C LEU A 254 5.07 -15.46 -14.69
N ASN A 255 6.26 -15.52 -15.29
CA ASN A 255 7.09 -16.73 -15.32
C ASN A 255 7.36 -17.30 -13.92
N ASP A 256 7.54 -16.44 -12.92
CA ASP A 256 7.76 -16.85 -11.52
C ASP A 256 6.48 -17.23 -10.75
N MET A 257 5.30 -16.97 -11.30
CA MET A 257 4.02 -17.37 -10.69
C MET A 257 3.96 -18.89 -10.49
N GLY A 258 3.86 -19.30 -9.23
CA GLY A 258 3.67 -20.68 -8.79
C GLY A 258 2.22 -21.16 -8.91
N GLY A 259 1.99 -22.39 -8.47
CA GLY A 259 0.70 -23.08 -8.62
C GLY A 259 -0.37 -22.68 -7.62
N ASN A 260 -0.02 -21.95 -6.55
CA ASN A 260 -0.96 -21.42 -5.55
C ASN A 260 -1.94 -22.47 -4.98
N ARG A 261 -1.53 -23.74 -4.89
CA ARG A 261 -2.43 -24.83 -4.48
C ARG A 261 -3.02 -24.63 -3.08
N SER A 262 -2.31 -23.96 -2.18
CA SER A 262 -2.81 -23.60 -0.85
C SER A 262 -4.07 -22.73 -0.96
N GLY A 263 -4.02 -21.64 -1.72
CA GLY A 263 -5.16 -20.77 -1.96
C GLY A 263 -6.34 -21.50 -2.63
N LEU A 264 -6.06 -22.38 -3.60
CA LEU A 264 -7.11 -23.14 -4.29
C LEU A 264 -7.79 -24.17 -3.38
N VAL A 265 -7.05 -24.89 -2.54
CA VAL A 265 -7.61 -25.83 -1.54
C VAL A 265 -8.42 -25.06 -0.49
N MET A 266 -8.02 -23.86 -0.10
CA MET A 266 -8.86 -23.00 0.75
C MET A 266 -10.16 -22.58 0.06
N MET A 267 -10.16 -22.31 -1.25
CA MET A 267 -11.38 -22.03 -2.01
C MET A 267 -12.30 -23.26 -2.12
N GLU A 268 -11.76 -24.48 -2.23
CA GLU A 268 -12.50 -25.74 -2.19
C GLU A 268 -13.16 -25.98 -0.82
N LEU A 269 -12.40 -25.77 0.26
CA LEU A 269 -12.92 -25.85 1.63
C LEU A 269 -14.00 -24.79 1.88
N ARG A 270 -13.79 -23.55 1.44
CA ARG A 270 -14.77 -22.46 1.52
C ARG A 270 -16.09 -22.81 0.84
N GLU A 271 -16.04 -23.40 -0.35
CA GLU A 271 -17.24 -23.84 -1.06
C GLU A 271 -17.97 -24.96 -0.30
N LYS A 272 -17.23 -25.90 0.31
CA LYS A 272 -17.84 -26.91 1.17
C LYS A 272 -18.56 -26.29 2.37
N PHE A 273 -17.90 -25.41 3.12
CA PHE A 273 -18.48 -24.76 4.30
C PHE A 273 -19.67 -23.84 3.96
N LYS A 274 -19.69 -23.21 2.77
CA LYS A 274 -20.88 -22.47 2.27
C LYS A 274 -22.10 -23.36 2.07
N ASN A 275 -21.91 -24.62 1.68
CA ASN A 275 -23.01 -25.57 1.47
C ASN A 275 -23.43 -26.27 2.78
N ASP A 276 -22.50 -26.49 3.71
CA ASP A 276 -22.80 -27.08 5.02
C ASP A 276 -23.51 -26.07 5.95
N ASN A 277 -23.17 -24.77 5.88
CA ASN A 277 -23.77 -23.72 6.72
C ASN A 277 -24.96 -23.00 6.05
N ASN A 278 -26.18 -23.46 6.32
CA ASN A 278 -27.42 -22.80 5.90
C ASN A 278 -27.64 -21.39 6.50
N ASP A 279 -26.89 -21.01 7.54
CA ASP A 279 -27.10 -19.78 8.30
C ASP A 279 -25.88 -18.87 8.14
N SER A 280 -26.01 -17.81 7.33
CA SER A 280 -24.94 -16.88 6.95
C SER A 280 -24.58 -15.90 8.08
N ARG A 281 -24.38 -16.42 9.29
CA ARG A 281 -24.18 -15.66 10.52
C ARG A 281 -22.80 -15.01 10.59
N ARG A 282 -22.72 -13.85 9.94
CA ARG A 282 -21.98 -12.65 10.38
C ARG A 282 -20.60 -12.91 10.99
N ILE A 283 -19.59 -12.87 10.13
CA ILE A 283 -18.27 -12.37 10.52
C ILE A 283 -18.19 -10.91 10.09
N PRO A 284 -18.44 -9.94 10.99
CA PRO A 284 -17.99 -8.59 10.76
C PRO A 284 -16.46 -8.59 10.86
N ILE A 285 -15.76 -8.54 9.73
CA ILE A 285 -14.28 -8.51 9.69
C ILE A 285 -13.70 -7.27 10.41
N ILE A 286 -14.52 -6.27 10.75
CA ILE A 286 -14.19 -5.17 11.67
C ILE A 286 -15.41 -4.78 12.50
N LEU A 287 -15.13 -4.27 13.71
CA LEU A 287 -15.95 -3.32 14.47
C LEU A 287 -17.00 -2.58 13.62
N ALA A 288 -18.28 -2.83 13.91
CA ALA A 288 -19.38 -2.15 13.27
C ALA A 288 -19.39 -0.66 13.65
N PHE A 289 -19.66 0.21 12.68
CA PHE A 289 -20.03 1.60 12.94
C PHE A 289 -21.55 1.74 12.88
N ASP A 290 -22.07 2.81 13.48
CA ASP A 290 -23.52 3.08 13.52
C ASP A 290 -24.00 3.59 12.16
N LYS A 291 -24.34 2.64 11.28
CA LYS A 291 -24.69 2.89 9.88
C LYS A 291 -25.85 3.87 9.71
N GLU A 292 -26.94 3.67 10.45
CA GLU A 292 -28.15 4.50 10.31
C GLU A 292 -27.90 5.92 10.82
N LYS A 293 -27.16 6.04 11.93
CA LYS A 293 -26.66 7.33 12.40
C LYS A 293 -25.78 7.99 11.33
N THR A 294 -24.84 7.27 10.70
CA THR A 294 -23.99 7.82 9.63
C THR A 294 -24.80 8.32 8.44
N LYS A 295 -25.76 7.54 7.95
CA LYS A 295 -26.67 7.97 6.87
C LYS A 295 -27.42 9.25 7.22
N TYR A 296 -27.91 9.39 8.45
CA TYR A 296 -28.72 10.53 8.89
C TYR A 296 -28.01 11.89 8.76
N TYR A 297 -26.69 11.97 8.97
CA TYR A 297 -25.92 13.22 8.85
C TYR A 297 -25.05 13.29 7.59
N THR A 298 -25.35 12.47 6.57
CA THR A 298 -24.59 12.43 5.32
C THR A 298 -25.46 12.85 4.14
N SER A 299 -25.06 13.94 3.49
CA SER A 299 -25.63 14.44 2.24
C SER A 299 -25.24 13.55 1.04
N ASN A 300 -25.84 13.81 -0.12
CA ASN A 300 -25.41 13.20 -1.39
C ASN A 300 -24.10 13.77 -1.94
N HIS A 301 -23.47 14.76 -1.28
CA HIS A 301 -22.18 15.29 -1.71
C HIS A 301 -21.02 14.38 -1.29
N LEU A 302 -20.03 14.26 -2.17
CA LEU A 302 -18.90 13.33 -2.03
C LEU A 302 -17.59 14.11 -2.12
N VAL A 303 -16.80 14.07 -1.05
CA VAL A 303 -15.43 14.61 -1.00
C VAL A 303 -14.45 13.45 -0.95
N CYS A 304 -13.72 13.28 -2.05
CA CYS A 304 -12.66 12.29 -2.18
C CYS A 304 -11.32 12.90 -1.73
N PHE A 305 -10.44 12.06 -1.18
CA PHE A 305 -9.10 12.48 -0.78
C PHE A 305 -8.12 11.29 -0.86
N THR A 306 -6.82 11.58 -1.00
CA THR A 306 -5.76 10.56 -1.13
C THR A 306 -4.86 10.54 0.11
N ALA A 307 -3.82 9.68 0.13
CA ALA A 307 -2.95 9.55 1.31
C ALA A 307 -2.06 10.79 1.53
N GLU A 308 -1.94 11.64 0.51
CA GLU A 308 -1.32 12.98 0.57
C GLU A 308 -2.23 14.06 1.15
N SER A 309 -3.52 13.80 1.39
CA SER A 309 -4.44 14.81 1.94
C SER A 309 -4.04 15.26 3.35
N VAL A 310 -4.40 16.50 3.70
CA VAL A 310 -4.37 16.96 5.10
C VAL A 310 -5.35 16.21 6.01
N LEU A 311 -6.34 15.53 5.43
CA LEU A 311 -7.29 14.67 6.15
C LEU A 311 -6.75 13.28 6.47
N HIS A 312 -5.68 12.84 5.78
CA HIS A 312 -5.14 11.49 5.97
C HIS A 312 -4.19 11.45 7.19
N PRO A 313 -4.16 10.37 7.99
CA PRO A 313 -3.25 10.25 9.15
C PRO A 313 -1.75 10.38 8.83
N PHE A 314 -1.36 10.29 7.53
CA PHE A 314 0.01 10.52 7.08
C PHE A 314 0.40 12.00 7.02
N TYR A 315 -0.55 12.92 7.19
CA TYR A 315 -0.25 14.34 7.25
C TYR A 315 0.64 14.63 8.48
N PRO A 316 1.82 15.27 8.32
CA PRO A 316 2.76 15.54 9.41
C PRO A 316 2.27 16.74 10.25
N ALA A 317 1.21 16.52 11.02
CA ALA A 317 0.70 17.42 12.04
C ALA A 317 1.17 16.95 13.42
N PRO A 318 2.11 17.66 14.07
CA PRO A 318 2.63 17.28 15.37
C PRO A 318 1.55 17.12 16.43
N ILE A 319 1.81 16.22 17.38
CA ILE A 319 0.92 15.88 18.49
C ILE A 319 1.75 15.78 19.77
N SER A 320 1.42 16.58 20.78
CA SER A 320 2.00 16.48 22.12
C SER A 320 1.03 15.73 23.03
N LEU A 321 1.47 14.64 23.67
CA LEU A 321 0.67 13.84 24.60
C LEU A 321 1.27 13.91 26.00
N LYS A 322 0.41 14.10 27.02
CA LYS A 322 0.85 14.07 28.42
C LYS A 322 0.65 12.68 29.01
N ILE A 323 1.74 11.93 29.16
CA ILE A 323 1.77 10.55 29.65
C ILE A 323 2.55 10.53 30.97
N ASN A 324 1.92 10.07 32.06
CA ASN A 324 2.51 10.01 33.41
C ASN A 324 3.15 11.33 33.90
N GLY A 325 2.65 12.47 33.41
CA GLY A 325 3.17 13.81 33.73
C GLY A 325 4.21 14.35 32.74
N ILE A 326 4.86 13.48 31.97
CA ILE A 326 5.82 13.80 30.91
C ILE A 326 5.07 14.22 29.64
N ILE A 327 5.63 15.17 28.89
CA ILE A 327 5.14 15.52 27.55
C ILE A 327 5.97 14.73 26.54
N GLU A 328 5.31 13.88 25.77
CA GLU A 328 5.89 13.15 24.64
C GLU A 328 5.38 13.77 23.34
N GLU A 329 6.29 14.02 22.39
CA GLU A 329 5.98 14.64 21.10
C GLU A 329 6.08 13.64 19.96
N TYR A 330 5.15 13.74 19.02
CA TYR A 330 4.96 12.81 17.91
C TYR A 330 4.78 13.59 16.61
N ALA A 331 5.51 13.23 15.55
CA ALA A 331 5.48 13.96 14.27
C ALA A 331 4.13 13.87 13.51
N SER A 332 3.29 12.87 13.80
CA SER A 332 1.95 12.74 13.22
C SER A 332 1.05 11.75 13.97
N ALA A 333 -0.20 11.63 13.52
CA ALA A 333 -1.13 10.59 13.99
C ALA A 333 -0.59 9.17 13.80
N VAL A 334 0.18 8.89 12.73
CA VAL A 334 0.83 7.58 12.56
C VAL A 334 1.80 7.28 13.69
N HIS A 335 2.59 8.24 14.16
CA HIS A 335 3.59 8.00 15.20
C HIS A 335 2.93 7.70 16.56
N VAL A 336 1.81 8.37 16.88
CA VAL A 336 0.98 8.04 18.04
C VAL A 336 0.38 6.63 17.91
N PHE A 337 -0.16 6.29 16.73
CA PHE A 337 -0.69 4.96 16.44
C PHE A 337 0.40 3.88 16.57
N ALA A 338 1.58 4.12 16.00
CA ALA A 338 2.72 3.21 16.03
C ALA A 338 3.22 2.96 17.45
N LYS A 339 3.32 3.98 18.30
CA LYS A 339 3.68 3.79 19.71
C LYS A 339 2.69 2.90 20.46
N ARG A 340 1.37 3.11 20.24
CA ARG A 340 0.33 2.27 20.85
C ARG A 340 0.42 0.83 20.33
N ALA A 341 0.62 0.65 19.02
CA ALA A 341 0.80 -0.65 18.37
C ALA A 341 2.03 -1.41 18.89
N ILE A 342 3.18 -0.74 19.02
CA ILE A 342 4.43 -1.29 19.56
C ILE A 342 4.19 -1.83 20.97
N ASN A 343 3.60 -1.00 21.85
CA ASN A 343 3.32 -1.37 23.23
C ASN A 343 2.34 -2.57 23.31
N GLN A 344 1.24 -2.52 22.55
CA GLN A 344 0.16 -3.51 22.61
C GLN A 344 0.57 -4.86 22.01
N LEU A 345 1.24 -4.84 20.86
CA LEU A 345 1.68 -6.06 20.19
C LEU A 345 2.92 -6.68 20.86
N GLY A 346 3.67 -5.92 21.66
CA GLY A 346 4.89 -6.38 22.30
C GLY A 346 6.10 -6.38 21.36
N ILE A 347 6.14 -5.42 20.43
CA ILE A 347 7.28 -5.25 19.52
C ILE A 347 8.52 -4.91 20.35
N SER A 348 9.64 -5.57 20.06
CA SER A 348 10.89 -5.38 20.82
C SER A 348 11.32 -3.91 20.86
N LEU A 349 11.94 -3.47 21.96
CA LEU A 349 12.37 -2.08 22.11
C LEU A 349 13.23 -1.60 20.93
N THR A 350 14.22 -2.40 20.53
CA THR A 350 15.10 -2.11 19.38
C THR A 350 14.32 -1.95 18.07
N THR A 351 13.32 -2.79 17.80
CA THR A 351 12.47 -2.68 16.61
C THR A 351 11.52 -1.47 16.72
N GLY A 352 10.98 -1.22 17.91
CA GLY A 352 10.13 -0.07 18.19
C GLY A 352 10.86 1.25 17.97
N ASP A 353 12.10 1.37 18.46
CA ASP A 353 12.94 2.55 18.28
C ASP A 353 13.26 2.76 16.78
N GLN A 354 13.51 1.71 16.00
CA GLN A 354 13.71 1.78 14.53
C GLN A 354 12.45 2.22 13.75
N ILE A 355 11.25 1.89 14.25
CA ILE A 355 9.97 2.35 13.70
C ILE A 355 9.74 3.83 14.03
N MET A 356 10.11 4.24 15.24
CA MET A 356 9.89 5.59 15.77
C MET A 356 11.01 6.59 15.43
N SER A 357 12.15 6.14 14.90
CA SER A 357 13.31 7.00 14.58
C SER A 357 13.17 7.83 13.30
N THR A 358 12.09 7.66 12.55
CA THR A 358 11.80 8.43 11.33
C THR A 358 10.72 9.46 11.59
N GLU A 359 10.82 10.62 10.96
CA GLU A 359 9.75 11.63 10.93
C GLU A 359 8.75 11.36 9.78
N SER A 360 9.10 10.46 8.85
CA SER A 360 8.29 10.12 7.69
C SER A 360 7.13 9.21 8.09
N SER A 361 5.92 9.78 8.11
CA SER A 361 4.70 9.03 8.47
C SER A 361 4.45 7.81 7.57
N ILE A 362 4.84 7.88 6.29
CA ILE A 362 4.74 6.75 5.35
C ILE A 362 5.73 5.66 5.72
N GLU A 363 6.98 6.02 6.01
CA GLU A 363 8.03 5.07 6.39
C GLU A 363 7.74 4.41 7.75
N CYS A 364 7.31 5.20 8.75
CA CYS A 364 6.88 4.71 10.07
C CYS A 364 5.75 3.68 9.91
N TRP A 365 4.74 3.97 9.10
CA TRP A 365 3.63 3.06 8.81
C TRP A 365 4.09 1.76 8.12
N ILE A 366 4.98 1.85 7.12
CA ILE A 366 5.53 0.68 6.42
C ILE A 366 6.38 -0.18 7.38
N LYS A 367 7.31 0.42 8.12
CA LYS A 367 8.16 -0.28 9.10
C LYS A 367 7.34 -0.98 10.16
N LEU A 368 6.28 -0.33 10.66
CA LEU A 368 5.36 -0.92 11.62
C LEU A 368 4.67 -2.15 11.04
N HIS A 369 4.06 -2.06 9.85
CA HIS A 369 3.36 -3.20 9.27
C HIS A 369 4.31 -4.34 8.90
N GLN A 370 5.54 -4.04 8.43
CA GLN A 370 6.59 -5.04 8.22
C GLN A 370 7.06 -5.71 9.53
N ALA A 371 7.03 -5.01 10.66
CA ALA A 371 7.31 -5.63 11.96
C ALA A 371 6.14 -6.52 12.40
N ILE A 372 4.89 -6.07 12.25
CA ILE A 372 3.67 -6.83 12.57
C ILE A 372 3.59 -8.12 11.73
N ASP A 373 3.87 -8.06 10.44
CA ASP A 373 3.85 -9.23 9.56
C ASP A 373 4.87 -10.31 9.99
N LYS A 374 5.95 -9.92 10.67
CA LYS A 374 6.97 -10.82 11.25
C LYS A 374 6.62 -11.33 12.66
N LEU A 375 5.59 -10.79 13.32
CA LEU A 375 5.17 -11.29 14.62
C LEU A 375 4.42 -12.62 14.49
N GLU A 376 4.73 -13.54 15.40
CA GLU A 376 3.93 -14.72 15.70
C GLU A 376 2.88 -14.35 16.76
N LEU A 377 1.79 -13.73 16.30
CA LEU A 377 0.64 -13.44 17.16
C LEU A 377 -0.23 -14.70 17.29
N SER A 378 -0.68 -15.00 18.52
CA SER A 378 -1.74 -15.99 18.74
C SER A 378 -3.01 -15.60 17.99
N LEU A 379 -3.90 -16.57 17.75
CA LEU A 379 -5.12 -16.33 16.99
C LEU A 379 -5.97 -15.20 17.62
N GLU A 380 -6.16 -15.28 18.93
CA GLU A 380 -6.88 -14.29 19.75
C GLU A 380 -6.29 -12.89 19.63
N LYS A 381 -4.95 -12.76 19.76
CA LYS A 381 -4.27 -11.46 19.66
C LYS A 381 -4.29 -10.89 18.24
N SER A 382 -4.22 -11.75 17.23
CA SER A 382 -4.39 -11.36 15.83
C SER A 382 -5.82 -10.86 15.55
N MET A 383 -6.84 -11.55 16.08
CA MET A 383 -8.24 -11.15 16.01
C MET A 383 -8.46 -9.78 16.65
N GLU A 384 -8.10 -9.62 17.92
CA GLU A 384 -8.28 -8.38 18.68
C GLU A 384 -7.61 -7.19 17.97
N TRP A 385 -6.38 -7.38 17.50
CA TRP A 385 -5.65 -6.37 16.74
C TRP A 385 -6.39 -5.93 15.48
N TYR A 386 -6.67 -6.84 14.54
CA TYR A 386 -7.24 -6.48 13.24
C TYR A 386 -8.72 -6.07 13.29
N MET A 387 -9.50 -6.66 14.21
CA MET A 387 -10.96 -6.45 14.30
C MET A 387 -11.33 -5.20 15.12
N VAL A 388 -10.52 -4.84 16.11
CA VAL A 388 -10.86 -3.83 17.15
C VAL A 388 -9.76 -2.76 17.28
N GLU A 389 -8.56 -3.14 17.73
CA GLU A 389 -7.55 -2.19 18.21
C GLU A 389 -6.95 -1.34 17.10
N ARG A 390 -6.67 -1.93 15.95
CA ARG A 390 -6.09 -1.23 14.79
C ARG A 390 -6.99 -0.08 14.33
N TYR A 391 -8.32 -0.23 14.47
CA TYR A 391 -9.28 0.86 14.21
C TYR A 391 -9.32 1.88 15.35
N SER A 392 -9.48 1.44 16.60
CA SER A 392 -9.66 2.35 17.73
C SER A 392 -8.42 3.21 17.99
N PHE A 393 -7.22 2.64 17.89
CA PHE A 393 -5.96 3.36 18.07
C PHE A 393 -5.75 4.41 16.97
N LEU A 394 -6.12 4.11 15.72
CA LEU A 394 -6.03 5.06 14.62
C LEU A 394 -7.05 6.20 14.78
N ALA A 395 -8.29 5.86 15.14
CA ALA A 395 -9.35 6.84 15.37
C ALA A 395 -8.97 7.83 16.49
N ASP A 396 -8.44 7.34 17.60
CA ASP A 396 -7.93 8.16 18.70
C ASP A 396 -6.74 9.03 18.30
N ALA A 397 -5.76 8.48 17.58
CA ALA A 397 -4.58 9.20 17.15
C ALA A 397 -4.95 10.36 16.20
N MET A 398 -5.86 10.11 15.25
CA MET A 398 -6.42 11.15 14.39
C MET A 398 -7.19 12.18 15.21
N LYS A 399 -8.03 11.76 16.16
CA LYS A 399 -8.81 12.66 17.03
C LYS A 399 -7.93 13.60 17.86
N GLU A 400 -6.79 13.13 18.38
CA GLU A 400 -5.81 13.99 19.05
C GLU A 400 -5.10 14.93 18.07
N SER A 401 -4.75 14.48 16.86
CA SER A 401 -4.20 15.34 15.80
C SER A 401 -5.14 16.50 15.46
N PHE A 402 -6.41 16.22 15.14
CA PHE A 402 -7.41 17.26 14.86
C PHE A 402 -7.65 18.17 16.06
N LYS A 403 -7.74 17.63 17.28
CA LYS A 403 -7.92 18.42 18.51
C LYS A 403 -6.81 19.46 18.73
N GLN A 404 -5.57 19.16 18.35
CA GLN A 404 -4.43 20.05 18.54
C GLN A 404 -4.16 21.01 17.36
N ASN A 405 -4.77 20.78 16.18
CA ASN A 405 -4.46 21.50 14.94
C ASN A 405 -5.69 22.27 14.39
N PRO A 406 -5.83 23.58 14.66
CA PRO A 406 -7.00 24.38 14.27
C PRO A 406 -7.29 24.44 12.76
N HIS A 407 -6.25 24.46 11.92
CA HIS A 407 -6.42 24.45 10.45
C HIS A 407 -7.07 23.14 9.96
N LEU A 408 -6.68 22.00 10.57
CA LEU A 408 -7.29 20.69 10.27
C LEU A 408 -8.76 20.65 10.71
N GLN A 409 -9.07 21.17 11.90
CA GLN A 409 -10.47 21.30 12.35
C GLN A 409 -11.30 22.15 11.38
N ARG A 410 -10.75 23.27 10.91
CA ARG A 410 -11.43 24.14 9.94
C ARG A 410 -11.74 23.39 8.66
N PHE A 411 -10.73 22.81 8.02
CA PHE A 411 -10.89 22.12 6.75
C PHE A 411 -11.87 20.95 6.85
N LEU A 412 -11.80 20.16 7.93
CA LEU A 412 -12.74 19.08 8.17
C LEU A 412 -14.18 19.59 8.37
N LEU A 413 -14.39 20.71 9.05
CA LEU A 413 -15.71 21.33 9.20
C LEU A 413 -16.23 21.94 7.89
N GLU A 414 -15.36 22.45 7.02
CA GLU A 414 -15.71 22.99 5.70
C GLU A 414 -16.22 21.90 4.73
N THR A 415 -15.88 20.62 4.96
CA THR A 415 -16.51 19.49 4.25
C THR A 415 -18.00 19.28 4.60
N ASN A 416 -18.54 20.05 5.55
CA ASN A 416 -19.96 20.09 5.94
C ASN A 416 -20.57 18.70 6.19
N GLU A 417 -21.61 18.30 5.45
CA GLU A 417 -22.27 16.98 5.56
C GLU A 417 -21.85 16.03 4.42
N ALA A 418 -20.70 16.26 3.76
CA ALA A 418 -20.23 15.39 2.70
C ALA A 418 -19.86 13.99 3.21
N LEU A 419 -20.08 12.96 2.39
CA LEU A 419 -19.42 11.67 2.57
C LEU A 419 -17.93 11.84 2.24
N LEU A 420 -17.07 11.55 3.21
CA LEU A 420 -15.62 11.61 3.06
C LEU A 420 -15.11 10.24 2.58
N VAL A 421 -14.37 10.19 1.47
CA VAL A 421 -13.89 8.93 0.90
C VAL A 421 -12.39 8.95 0.64
N PHE A 422 -11.70 8.00 1.29
CA PHE A 422 -10.27 7.77 1.07
C PHE A 422 -10.06 6.94 -0.21
N CYS A 423 -9.70 7.62 -1.29
CA CYS A 423 -9.37 7.05 -2.58
C CYS A 423 -7.92 6.56 -2.58
N SER A 424 -7.76 5.24 -2.46
CA SER A 424 -6.48 4.54 -2.59
C SER A 424 -6.72 3.11 -3.08
N ARG A 425 -5.67 2.50 -3.62
CA ARG A 425 -5.66 1.13 -4.14
C ARG A 425 -6.11 0.13 -3.09
N PHE A 426 -6.84 -0.87 -3.55
CA PHE A 426 -7.21 -2.00 -2.73
C PHE A 426 -5.98 -2.88 -2.46
N SER A 427 -5.70 -3.14 -1.18
CA SER A 427 -4.72 -4.12 -0.71
C SER A 427 -5.41 -5.02 0.31
N THR A 428 -5.03 -6.28 0.44
CA THR A 428 -5.60 -7.12 1.51
C THR A 428 -5.35 -6.54 2.91
N VAL A 429 -4.21 -5.88 3.13
CA VAL A 429 -3.84 -5.30 4.43
C VAL A 429 -4.73 -4.10 4.81
N ASP A 430 -5.19 -3.30 3.84
CA ASP A 430 -5.88 -2.01 4.10
C ASP A 430 -7.23 -1.88 3.41
N CYS A 431 -7.75 -2.99 2.87
CA CYS A 431 -9.04 -3.09 2.19
C CYS A 431 -10.20 -2.47 2.97
N GLU A 432 -10.08 -2.35 4.29
CA GLU A 432 -11.12 -1.73 5.13
C GLU A 432 -10.89 -0.23 5.38
N PHE A 433 -9.66 0.28 5.26
CA PHE A 433 -9.36 1.69 5.50
C PHE A 433 -9.67 2.59 4.30
N SER A 434 -9.35 2.13 3.08
CA SER A 434 -9.63 2.84 1.83
C SER A 434 -10.95 2.38 1.19
N ILE A 435 -11.35 3.03 0.09
CA ILE A 435 -12.45 2.57 -0.77
C ILE A 435 -12.00 1.57 -1.86
N GLY A 436 -10.69 1.39 -2.04
CA GLY A 436 -10.11 0.52 -3.07
C GLY A 436 -10.10 1.07 -4.51
N MET A 437 -10.70 2.24 -4.75
CA MET A 437 -10.87 2.86 -6.07
C MET A 437 -10.22 4.25 -6.14
N ARG A 438 -9.84 4.68 -7.36
CA ARG A 438 -9.49 6.08 -7.64
C ARG A 438 -10.78 6.91 -7.72
N GLU A 439 -10.71 8.20 -7.41
CA GLU A 439 -11.88 9.11 -7.50
C GLU A 439 -12.53 9.08 -8.89
N ARG A 440 -11.69 9.06 -9.93
CA ARG A 440 -12.10 9.01 -11.35
C ARG A 440 -12.77 7.72 -11.79
N ASP A 441 -12.68 6.65 -11.02
CA ASP A 441 -13.43 5.40 -11.23
C ASP A 441 -14.69 5.41 -10.38
N LEU A 442 -14.59 5.88 -9.13
CA LEU A 442 -15.67 5.89 -8.15
C LEU A 442 -16.83 6.79 -8.58
N ARG A 443 -16.58 8.06 -8.94
CA ARG A 443 -17.65 8.99 -9.31
C ARG A 443 -18.45 8.53 -10.54
N PRO A 444 -17.82 8.13 -11.67
CA PRO A 444 -18.57 7.61 -12.82
C PRO A 444 -19.30 6.31 -12.52
N TRP A 445 -18.72 5.40 -11.71
CA TRP A 445 -19.39 4.17 -11.30
C TRP A 445 -20.65 4.42 -10.49
N LEU A 446 -20.60 5.30 -9.48
CA LEU A 446 -21.76 5.70 -8.69
C LEU A 446 -22.85 6.31 -9.58
N ALA A 447 -22.50 7.24 -10.48
CA ALA A 447 -23.44 7.87 -11.40
C ALA A 447 -24.09 6.85 -12.36
N MET A 448 -23.28 5.97 -12.96
CA MET A 448 -23.70 4.93 -13.91
C MET A 448 -24.66 3.91 -13.29
N GLN A 449 -24.36 3.49 -12.06
CA GLN A 449 -25.19 2.55 -11.28
C GLN A 449 -26.32 3.26 -10.52
N GLN A 450 -26.39 4.60 -10.59
CA GLN A 450 -27.32 5.46 -9.86
C GLN A 450 -27.28 5.24 -8.33
N LEU A 451 -26.08 4.99 -7.78
CA LEU A 451 -25.85 4.77 -6.36
C LEU A 451 -25.63 6.11 -5.65
N SER A 452 -26.35 6.31 -4.55
CA SER A 452 -26.22 7.44 -3.62
C SER A 452 -25.06 7.25 -2.62
N THR A 453 -24.75 8.28 -1.85
CA THR A 453 -23.82 8.17 -0.71
C THR A 453 -24.33 7.18 0.34
N ASN A 454 -25.65 7.10 0.56
CA ASN A 454 -26.27 6.11 1.43
C ASN A 454 -26.11 4.67 0.91
N ASP A 455 -26.18 4.48 -0.40
CA ASP A 455 -25.89 3.18 -1.03
C ASP A 455 -24.42 2.79 -0.85
N LEU A 456 -23.49 3.75 -0.94
CA LEU A 456 -22.07 3.51 -0.68
C LEU A 456 -21.80 3.19 0.80
N ILE A 457 -22.48 3.87 1.73
CA ILE A 457 -22.43 3.55 3.17
C ILE A 457 -22.91 2.11 3.43
N ASP A 458 -23.97 1.66 2.76
CA ASP A 458 -24.43 0.26 2.86
C ASP A 458 -23.37 -0.74 2.37
N ILE A 459 -22.70 -0.46 1.25
CA ILE A 459 -21.63 -1.31 0.73
C ILE A 459 -20.44 -1.35 1.70
N CYS A 460 -19.95 -0.22 2.18
CA CYS A 460 -18.82 -0.16 3.10
C CYS A 460 -19.13 -0.79 4.47
N TRP A 461 -20.39 -0.78 4.90
CA TRP A 461 -20.81 -1.42 6.15
C TRP A 461 -20.86 -2.95 6.06
N ASN A 462 -21.22 -3.51 4.90
CA ASN A 462 -21.22 -4.96 4.70
C ASN A 462 -19.81 -5.56 4.87
N PRO A 463 -19.66 -6.80 5.38
CA PRO A 463 -18.39 -7.52 5.34
C PRO A 463 -17.87 -7.67 3.91
N ILE A 464 -16.54 -7.75 3.74
CA ILE A 464 -15.88 -7.77 2.42
C ILE A 464 -16.42 -8.86 1.48
N ALA A 465 -16.84 -10.01 2.03
CA ALA A 465 -17.47 -11.11 1.31
C ALA A 465 -18.71 -10.72 0.48
N PHE A 466 -19.45 -9.69 0.92
CA PHE A 466 -20.71 -9.25 0.33
C PHE A 466 -20.56 -7.94 -0.46
N ARG A 467 -19.37 -7.34 -0.49
CA ARG A 467 -19.09 -6.12 -1.26
C ARG A 467 -18.85 -6.46 -2.74
N PRO A 468 -19.03 -5.50 -3.67
CA PRO A 468 -18.51 -5.64 -5.01
C PRO A 468 -16.97 -5.79 -4.96
N PRO A 469 -16.36 -6.58 -5.85
CA PRO A 469 -14.90 -6.77 -5.89
C PRO A 469 -14.12 -5.46 -5.85
N TYR A 470 -13.10 -5.40 -4.99
CA TYR A 470 -12.24 -4.24 -4.78
C TYR A 470 -12.91 -2.99 -4.18
N VAL A 471 -14.15 -3.07 -3.68
CA VAL A 471 -14.72 -2.00 -2.84
C VAL A 471 -14.31 -2.23 -1.39
N GLY A 472 -13.65 -1.22 -0.83
CA GLY A 472 -13.18 -1.23 0.55
C GLY A 472 -14.18 -0.72 1.58
N GLY A 473 -13.75 -0.73 2.84
CA GLY A 473 -14.56 -0.31 4.00
C GLY A 473 -14.57 1.19 4.28
N ASN A 474 -13.70 1.98 3.65
CA ASN A 474 -13.59 3.44 3.81
C ASN A 474 -13.53 3.94 5.28
N LYS A 475 -12.98 3.13 6.20
CA LYS A 475 -13.01 3.42 7.64
C LYS A 475 -12.33 4.74 8.01
N ILE A 476 -11.30 5.20 7.27
CA ILE A 476 -10.67 6.51 7.53
C ILE A 476 -11.66 7.66 7.24
N GLY A 477 -12.46 7.55 6.17
CA GLY A 477 -13.54 8.51 5.89
C GLY A 477 -14.57 8.59 7.03
N PHE A 478 -14.98 7.44 7.58
CA PHE A 478 -15.92 7.39 8.70
C PHE A 478 -15.33 7.96 10.01
N ILE A 479 -14.07 7.66 10.34
CA ILE A 479 -13.35 8.29 11.48
C ILE A 479 -13.41 9.81 11.37
N LEU A 480 -13.10 10.37 10.20
CA LEU A 480 -13.13 11.81 9.96
C LEU A 480 -14.53 12.39 10.14
N MET A 481 -15.56 11.71 9.64
CA MET A 481 -16.96 12.12 9.81
C MET A 481 -17.41 12.10 11.29
N GLU A 482 -16.93 11.15 12.08
CA GLU A 482 -17.17 11.11 13.54
C GLU A 482 -16.44 12.24 14.28
N ILE A 483 -15.18 12.52 13.92
CA ILE A 483 -14.42 13.67 14.45
C ILE A 483 -15.12 14.99 14.10
N ARG A 484 -15.54 15.17 12.84
CA ARG A 484 -16.30 16.33 12.34
C ARG A 484 -17.57 16.55 13.17
N ARG A 485 -18.35 15.49 13.39
CA ARG A 485 -19.55 15.53 14.24
C ARG A 485 -19.21 15.85 15.69
N SER A 486 -18.12 15.32 16.26
CA SER A 486 -17.69 15.62 17.62
C SER A 486 -17.28 17.10 17.80
N LEU A 487 -16.69 17.72 16.77
CA LEU A 487 -16.36 19.16 16.77
C LEU A 487 -17.63 20.01 16.73
N LEU A 488 -18.59 19.69 15.85
CA LEU A 488 -19.89 20.38 15.77
C LEU A 488 -20.67 20.30 17.09
N LEU A 489 -20.75 19.12 17.72
CA LEU A 489 -21.42 18.92 19.01
C LEU A 489 -20.76 19.67 20.18
N LYS A 490 -19.48 20.04 20.05
CA LYS A 490 -18.76 20.90 21.02
C LYS A 490 -18.94 22.40 20.75
N GLY A 491 -19.67 22.78 19.69
CA GLY A 491 -19.83 24.18 19.29
C GLY A 491 -18.60 24.78 18.60
N THR A 492 -17.73 23.95 18.01
CA THR A 492 -16.64 24.44 17.16
C THR A 492 -17.18 24.83 15.78
N TYR A 493 -16.98 26.09 15.37
CA TYR A 493 -17.44 26.62 14.09
C TYR A 493 -16.26 27.05 13.22
N TYR A 494 -16.23 26.59 11.96
CA TYR A 494 -15.13 26.83 11.01
C TYR A 494 -14.75 28.32 10.86
N LYS A 495 -15.73 29.23 10.88
CA LYS A 495 -15.52 30.69 10.77
C LYS A 495 -14.63 31.31 11.87
N LYS A 496 -14.40 30.61 12.98
CA LYS A 496 -13.54 31.07 14.09
C LYS A 496 -12.11 30.50 14.03
N LEU A 497 -11.83 29.65 13.04
CA LEU A 497 -10.58 28.92 12.92
C LEU A 497 -9.73 29.45 11.75
N PRO A 498 -8.40 29.32 11.81
CA PRO A 498 -7.52 29.80 10.75
C PRO A 498 -7.61 28.90 9.51
N GLU A 499 -7.57 29.51 8.33
CA GLU A 499 -7.70 28.84 7.03
C GLU A 499 -6.38 28.20 6.58
N PHE A 500 -6.44 27.23 5.66
CA PHE A 500 -5.28 26.87 4.86
C PHE A 500 -5.14 27.84 3.69
N GLN A 501 -3.96 28.42 3.50
CA GLN A 501 -3.64 29.24 2.33
C GLN A 501 -3.19 28.36 1.15
N LEU A 502 -3.97 27.32 0.83
CA LEU A 502 -3.68 26.31 -0.19
C LEU A 502 -4.94 25.96 -0.98
N ASN A 503 -4.75 25.66 -2.27
CA ASN A 503 -5.85 25.22 -3.14
C ASN A 503 -6.43 23.87 -2.67
N LEU A 504 -7.74 23.69 -2.86
CA LEU A 504 -8.48 22.51 -2.42
C LEU A 504 -7.87 21.20 -2.94
N ASP A 505 -7.43 21.16 -4.20
CA ASP A 505 -6.81 19.97 -4.80
C ASP A 505 -5.50 19.55 -4.15
N ILE A 506 -4.74 20.51 -3.59
CA ILE A 506 -3.52 20.24 -2.82
C ILE A 506 -3.88 19.70 -1.42
N LEU A 507 -4.97 20.20 -0.83
CA LEU A 507 -5.44 19.77 0.49
C LEU A 507 -6.09 18.37 0.45
N LEU A 508 -6.76 18.01 -0.64
CA LEU A 508 -7.33 16.68 -0.89
C LEU A 508 -6.33 15.71 -1.53
N GLY A 509 -5.29 16.22 -2.19
CA GLY A 509 -4.32 15.42 -2.96
C GLY A 509 -4.94 14.81 -4.22
N SER A 510 -5.85 15.54 -4.91
CA SER A 510 -6.65 15.06 -6.06
C SER A 510 -5.79 14.46 -7.18
N ASP A 511 -4.60 15.01 -7.40
CA ASP A 511 -3.64 14.61 -8.45
C ASP A 511 -2.49 13.71 -7.95
N SER A 512 -2.55 13.27 -6.69
CA SER A 512 -1.45 12.51 -6.08
C SER A 512 -1.28 11.09 -6.67
N PRO A 513 -0.02 10.62 -6.84
CA PRO A 513 0.28 9.21 -7.14
C PRO A 513 0.06 8.28 -5.94
N THR A 514 -0.20 8.82 -4.73
CA THR A 514 -0.47 8.02 -3.52
C THR A 514 -1.82 7.31 -3.56
N GLU A 515 -2.65 7.51 -4.59
CA GLU A 515 -3.74 6.58 -4.88
C GLU A 515 -3.20 5.14 -5.09
N ASN A 516 -1.95 4.94 -5.55
CA ASN A 516 -1.35 3.60 -5.68
C ASN A 516 -0.57 3.16 -4.42
N PHE A 517 -0.75 3.82 -3.27
CA PHE A 517 -0.07 3.46 -2.01
C PHE A 517 -0.55 2.12 -1.44
N ILE A 518 0.38 1.33 -0.88
CA ILE A 518 0.12 0.05 -0.22
C ILE A 518 1.03 -0.10 1.00
N SER A 519 0.47 -0.50 2.16
CA SER A 519 1.13 -0.36 3.47
C SER A 519 2.33 -1.26 3.76
N ASN A 520 2.56 -2.32 2.98
CA ASN A 520 3.67 -3.25 3.18
C ASN A 520 4.70 -3.24 2.03
N VAL A 521 4.53 -2.35 1.03
CA VAL A 521 5.44 -2.18 -0.11
C VAL A 521 6.15 -0.83 0.01
N PRO A 522 7.48 -0.74 -0.20
CA PRO A 522 8.19 0.53 -0.25
C PRO A 522 7.57 1.46 -1.30
N PHE A 523 6.96 2.57 -0.86
CA PHE A 523 6.30 3.51 -1.76
C PHE A 523 7.23 4.66 -2.16
N ASN A 524 7.35 4.90 -3.46
CA ASN A 524 8.18 5.97 -4.02
C ASN A 524 7.33 6.96 -4.82
N ILE A 525 7.11 8.15 -4.26
CA ILE A 525 6.28 9.22 -4.85
C ILE A 525 6.77 9.69 -6.24
N ILE A 526 8.09 9.62 -6.52
CA ILE A 526 8.66 10.03 -7.81
C ILE A 526 8.65 8.93 -8.88
N CYS A 527 8.21 7.73 -8.54
CA CYS A 527 8.11 6.62 -9.49
C CYS A 527 6.96 6.86 -10.48
N GLU A 528 7.29 6.90 -11.77
CA GLU A 528 6.34 7.17 -12.86
C GLU A 528 5.26 6.10 -13.00
N GLU A 529 5.55 4.86 -12.57
CA GLU A 529 4.59 3.76 -12.54
C GLU A 529 3.41 4.07 -11.62
N ASN A 530 3.60 4.83 -10.53
CA ASN A 530 2.53 5.18 -9.59
C ASN A 530 1.50 6.16 -10.17
N PHE A 531 1.88 7.00 -11.13
CA PHE A 531 0.97 7.92 -11.82
C PHE A 531 0.16 7.20 -12.91
N ASN A 532 0.77 6.21 -13.55
CA ASN A 532 0.16 5.41 -14.63
C ASN A 532 -0.51 4.13 -14.12
N ALA A 533 -0.51 3.89 -12.82
CA ALA A 533 -1.07 2.70 -12.21
C ALA A 533 -2.58 2.56 -12.49
N ILE A 534 -2.94 1.38 -12.96
CA ILE A 534 -4.32 0.91 -13.11
C ILE A 534 -4.41 -0.38 -12.28
N TRP A 535 -5.49 -0.52 -11.53
CA TRP A 535 -5.84 -1.74 -10.81
C TRP A 535 -7.32 -2.04 -11.00
N PRO A 536 -7.76 -3.30 -10.80
CA PRO A 536 -9.14 -3.66 -11.04
C PRO A 536 -10.06 -2.99 -10.02
N ASN A 537 -11.27 -2.71 -10.45
CA ASN A 537 -12.31 -2.08 -9.66
C ASN A 537 -13.69 -2.48 -10.24
N PRO A 538 -14.81 -2.24 -9.54
CA PRO A 538 -16.14 -2.62 -10.01
C PRO A 538 -16.50 -2.08 -11.40
N TYR A 539 -15.98 -0.91 -11.76
CA TYR A 539 -16.24 -0.25 -13.04
C TYR A 539 -15.56 -0.99 -14.20
N LEU A 540 -14.27 -1.34 -14.05
CA LEU A 540 -13.53 -2.17 -15.01
C LEU A 540 -14.10 -3.59 -15.13
N ILE A 541 -14.63 -4.15 -14.04
CA ILE A 541 -15.26 -5.48 -14.03
C ILE A 541 -16.58 -5.45 -14.80
N GLU A 542 -17.45 -4.48 -14.52
CA GLU A 542 -18.70 -4.28 -15.29
C GLU A 542 -18.39 -4.04 -16.78
N ALA A 543 -17.34 -3.29 -17.11
CA ALA A 543 -16.90 -3.08 -18.48
C ALA A 543 -16.53 -4.39 -19.21
N LYS A 544 -15.86 -5.33 -18.53
CA LYS A 544 -15.56 -6.68 -19.07
C LYS A 544 -16.82 -7.51 -19.26
N GLU A 545 -17.67 -7.58 -18.22
CA GLU A 545 -18.86 -8.42 -18.22
C GLU A 545 -19.88 -7.97 -19.28
N THR A 546 -20.07 -6.65 -19.43
CA THR A 546 -20.97 -6.05 -20.43
C THR A 546 -20.33 -5.85 -21.81
N ARG A 547 -19.01 -6.07 -21.95
CA ARG A 547 -18.19 -5.74 -23.13
C ARG A 547 -18.33 -4.28 -23.56
N ASN A 548 -18.46 -3.37 -22.60
CA ASN A 548 -18.63 -1.95 -22.88
C ASN A 548 -17.28 -1.24 -23.06
N TYR A 549 -16.89 -1.04 -24.31
CA TYR A 549 -15.62 -0.41 -24.67
C TYR A 549 -15.46 1.05 -24.17
N GLN A 550 -16.56 1.80 -24.01
CA GLN A 550 -16.47 3.17 -23.45
C GLN A 550 -16.17 3.14 -21.96
N MET A 551 -16.79 2.22 -21.22
CA MET A 551 -16.47 1.99 -19.80
C MET A 551 -15.03 1.49 -19.65
N TRP A 552 -14.61 0.57 -20.51
CA TRP A 552 -13.24 0.08 -20.56
C TRP A 552 -12.24 1.23 -20.69
N LYS A 553 -12.39 2.04 -21.75
CA LYS A 553 -11.51 3.19 -22.04
C LYS A 553 -11.41 4.18 -20.88
N GLN A 554 -12.53 4.45 -20.20
CA GLN A 554 -12.55 5.32 -19.01
C GLN A 554 -11.83 4.69 -17.81
N GLY A 555 -12.04 3.40 -17.53
CA GLY A 555 -11.40 2.71 -16.41
C GLY A 555 -9.90 2.48 -16.62
N THR A 556 -9.47 2.29 -17.87
CA THR A 556 -8.05 2.22 -18.25
C THR A 556 -7.42 3.61 -18.46
N MET A 557 -8.13 4.70 -18.18
CA MET A 557 -7.58 6.04 -18.34
C MET A 557 -6.56 6.33 -17.23
N THR A 558 -5.28 6.35 -17.59
CA THR A 558 -4.20 6.80 -16.70
C THR A 558 -4.42 8.26 -16.31
N LYS A 559 -3.97 8.67 -15.12
CA LYS A 559 -3.82 10.11 -14.87
C LYS A 559 -2.71 10.59 -15.82
N PRO A 560 -2.90 11.69 -16.58
CA PRO A 560 -1.72 12.37 -17.10
C PRO A 560 -0.85 12.67 -15.88
N VAL A 561 0.45 12.36 -15.95
CA VAL A 561 1.37 12.81 -14.89
C VAL A 561 1.13 14.32 -14.76
N PRO A 562 0.79 14.84 -13.57
CA PRO A 562 0.33 16.22 -13.44
C PRO A 562 1.34 17.18 -14.06
N ILE A 563 0.91 18.37 -14.50
CA ILE A 563 1.75 19.33 -15.25
C ILE A 563 3.05 19.69 -14.50
N ILE A 564 3.05 19.48 -13.18
CA ILE A 564 4.19 19.16 -12.29
C ILE A 564 5.42 18.51 -12.96
N VAL A 565 5.24 17.60 -13.94
CA VAL A 565 6.32 16.91 -14.65
C VAL A 565 6.26 17.17 -16.18
N SER A 566 5.19 17.75 -16.72
CA SER A 566 5.13 18.16 -18.14
C SER A 566 5.79 19.53 -18.36
N VAL A 567 7.01 19.67 -17.86
CA VAL A 567 7.91 20.76 -18.24
C VAL A 567 8.57 20.36 -19.56
N ASP A 568 8.89 21.33 -20.41
CA ASP A 568 9.70 21.08 -21.61
C ASP A 568 10.99 20.31 -21.22
N GLU A 569 11.09 19.06 -21.69
CA GLU A 569 12.20 18.15 -21.44
C GLU A 569 13.55 18.76 -21.87
N LEU A 570 13.55 19.55 -22.95
CA LEU A 570 14.73 20.26 -23.44
C LEU A 570 15.10 21.38 -22.47
N HIS A 571 14.13 22.14 -21.96
CA HIS A 571 14.36 23.20 -20.99
C HIS A 571 14.82 22.68 -19.62
N LEU A 572 14.22 21.60 -19.10
CA LEU A 572 14.74 20.94 -17.89
C LEU A 572 16.15 20.39 -18.09
N THR A 573 16.44 19.84 -19.26
CA THR A 573 17.78 19.31 -19.57
C THR A 573 18.79 20.45 -19.68
N ASP A 574 18.42 21.59 -20.28
CA ASP A 574 19.22 22.83 -20.28
C ASP A 574 19.45 23.39 -18.86
N ILE A 575 18.43 23.39 -17.98
CA ILE A 575 18.58 23.74 -16.56
C ILE A 575 19.59 22.81 -15.86
N ILE A 576 19.46 21.49 -16.03
CA ILE A 576 20.39 20.52 -15.42
C ILE A 576 21.80 20.69 -15.99
N ASN A 577 21.96 20.91 -17.29
CA ASN A 577 23.25 21.17 -17.93
C ASN A 577 23.89 22.47 -17.41
N LYS A 578 23.10 23.53 -17.16
CA LYS A 578 23.57 24.79 -16.57
C LYS A 578 24.02 24.61 -15.12
N LEU A 579 23.26 23.87 -14.32
CA LEU A 579 23.62 23.51 -12.95
C LEU A 579 24.91 22.67 -12.92
N GLN A 580 25.02 21.65 -13.78
CA GLN A 580 26.23 20.83 -13.93
C GLN A 580 27.45 21.65 -14.39
N ALA A 581 27.28 22.56 -15.36
CA ALA A 581 28.35 23.42 -15.85
C ALA A 581 28.87 24.39 -14.76
N ALA A 582 27.97 24.84 -13.88
CA ALA A 582 28.31 25.61 -12.67
C ALA A 582 28.71 24.73 -11.48
N GLN A 583 28.90 23.42 -11.67
CA GLN A 583 29.24 22.44 -10.64
C GLN A 583 28.28 22.42 -9.44
N PHE A 584 27.03 22.83 -9.67
CA PHE A 584 25.98 23.08 -8.69
C PHE A 584 26.38 24.06 -7.57
N ASP A 585 27.17 25.09 -7.89
CA ASP A 585 27.49 26.17 -6.96
C ASP A 585 26.21 26.77 -6.33
N LEU A 586 26.23 26.98 -5.02
CA LEU A 586 25.05 27.39 -4.23
C LEU A 586 24.46 28.72 -4.69
N TYR A 587 25.29 29.70 -5.08
CA TYR A 587 24.83 31.03 -5.48
C TYR A 587 24.23 30.99 -6.88
N PHE A 588 24.94 30.42 -7.85
CA PHE A 588 24.47 30.33 -9.23
C PHE A 588 23.24 29.42 -9.36
N SER A 589 23.22 28.32 -8.61
CA SER A 589 22.06 27.42 -8.58
C SER A 589 20.84 28.09 -7.94
N ARG A 590 21.02 28.90 -6.89
CA ARG A 590 19.93 29.71 -6.33
C ARG A 590 19.38 30.68 -7.37
N GLU A 591 20.25 31.33 -8.15
CA GLU A 591 19.82 32.25 -9.21
C GLU A 591 19.05 31.55 -10.35
N ILE A 592 19.40 30.30 -10.68
CA ILE A 592 18.65 29.48 -11.65
C ILE A 592 17.32 29.04 -11.05
N LEU A 593 17.34 28.38 -9.89
CA LEU A 593 16.18 27.74 -9.30
C LEU A 593 15.10 28.74 -8.86
N SER A 594 15.49 29.93 -8.37
CA SER A 594 14.55 30.99 -7.98
C SER A 594 13.80 31.63 -9.16
N LYS A 595 14.24 31.40 -10.41
CA LYS A 595 13.56 31.86 -11.63
C LYS A 595 12.59 30.82 -12.21
N LEU A 596 12.53 29.61 -11.63
CA LEU A 596 11.64 28.56 -12.08
C LEU A 596 10.23 28.76 -11.52
N THR A 597 9.21 28.40 -12.30
CA THR A 597 7.86 28.18 -11.75
C THR A 597 7.87 26.98 -10.81
N ILE A 598 6.84 26.84 -9.96
CA ILE A 598 6.74 25.72 -9.01
C ILE A 598 6.76 24.36 -9.76
N GLU A 599 6.15 24.28 -10.94
CA GLU A 599 6.14 23.09 -11.80
C GLU A 599 7.53 22.78 -12.37
N GLN A 600 8.20 23.80 -12.92
CA GLN A 600 9.61 23.69 -13.35
C GLN A 600 10.52 23.25 -12.21
N MET A 601 10.28 23.76 -11.00
CA MET A 601 11.05 23.45 -9.81
C MET A 601 10.77 22.03 -9.29
N ARG A 602 9.52 21.53 -9.33
CA ARG A 602 9.20 20.13 -9.02
C ARG A 602 9.89 19.17 -10.01
N GLY A 603 9.86 19.49 -11.30
CA GLY A 603 10.55 18.74 -12.36
C GLY A 603 12.08 18.75 -12.22
N ALA A 604 12.67 19.93 -11.98
CA ALA A 604 14.11 20.07 -11.73
C ALA A 604 14.53 19.37 -10.44
N SER A 605 13.76 19.47 -9.35
CA SER A 605 14.00 18.72 -8.10
C SER A 605 14.10 17.22 -8.35
N LYS A 606 13.16 16.65 -9.13
CA LYS A 606 13.20 15.24 -9.52
C LYS A 606 14.47 14.91 -10.32
N LYS A 607 14.81 15.67 -11.37
CA LYS A 607 16.03 15.41 -12.18
C LYS A 607 17.33 15.59 -11.38
N ILE A 608 17.43 16.61 -10.51
CA ILE A 608 18.56 16.83 -9.59
C ILE A 608 18.71 15.63 -8.64
N THR A 609 17.62 15.24 -7.97
CA THR A 609 17.58 14.08 -7.08
C THR A 609 18.00 12.80 -7.80
N SER A 610 17.45 12.53 -8.99
CA SER A 610 17.83 11.37 -9.80
C SER A 610 19.29 11.40 -10.24
N TYR A 611 19.84 12.57 -10.58
CA TYR A 611 21.24 12.74 -10.96
C TYR A 611 22.19 12.36 -9.83
N PHE A 612 21.97 12.90 -8.61
CA PHE A 612 22.82 12.58 -7.47
C PHE A 612 22.62 11.14 -6.96
N LEU A 613 21.39 10.62 -6.94
CA LEU A 613 21.14 9.21 -6.62
C LEU A 613 21.80 8.23 -7.61
N ALA A 614 22.05 8.64 -8.87
CA ALA A 614 22.77 7.85 -9.86
C ALA A 614 24.31 7.95 -9.72
N SER A 615 24.83 8.90 -8.94
CA SER A 615 26.28 9.07 -8.69
C SER A 615 26.57 9.57 -7.25
N PRO A 616 26.19 8.79 -6.21
CA PRO A 616 26.23 9.27 -4.82
C PRO A 616 27.66 9.62 -4.38
N GLY A 617 27.83 10.76 -3.70
CA GLY A 617 29.10 11.16 -3.10
C GLY A 617 30.22 11.57 -4.08
N THR A 618 29.97 11.60 -5.39
CA THR A 618 30.95 12.05 -6.41
C THR A 618 31.25 13.55 -6.32
N ASN A 619 30.31 14.34 -5.82
CA ASN A 619 30.51 15.76 -5.50
C ASN A 619 29.73 16.13 -4.23
N LYS A 620 30.25 15.70 -3.07
CA LYS A 620 29.59 15.87 -1.75
C LYS A 620 29.19 17.33 -1.44
N LYS A 621 29.96 18.32 -1.92
CA LYS A 621 29.64 19.74 -1.70
C LYS A 621 28.40 20.14 -2.51
N ALA A 622 28.42 19.91 -3.83
CA ALA A 622 27.27 20.14 -4.71
C ALA A 622 26.00 19.43 -4.21
N GLU A 623 26.16 18.19 -3.77
CA GLU A 623 25.09 17.35 -3.25
C GLU A 623 24.45 17.95 -1.99
N ALA A 624 25.27 18.40 -1.02
CA ALA A 624 24.81 19.09 0.19
C ALA A 624 24.23 20.49 -0.09
N ASP A 625 24.85 21.28 -0.98
CA ASP A 625 24.40 22.61 -1.38
C ASP A 625 23.04 22.54 -2.11
N MET A 626 22.84 21.55 -2.98
CA MET A 626 21.54 21.32 -3.64
C MET A 626 20.50 20.77 -2.67
N LEU A 627 20.86 19.87 -1.74
CA LEU A 627 19.93 19.42 -0.71
C LEU A 627 19.46 20.59 0.17
N ARG A 628 20.38 21.49 0.55
CA ARG A 628 20.06 22.70 1.33
C ARG A 628 19.18 23.66 0.55
N LEU A 629 19.51 23.93 -0.71
CA LEU A 629 18.76 24.84 -1.57
C LEU A 629 17.36 24.30 -1.89
N LEU A 630 17.24 23.00 -2.17
CA LEU A 630 15.93 22.37 -2.34
C LEU A 630 15.13 22.37 -1.03
N LYS A 631 15.74 22.18 0.16
CA LYS A 631 15.03 22.32 1.45
C LYS A 631 14.42 23.69 1.63
N GLU A 632 15.21 24.75 1.41
CA GLU A 632 14.76 26.14 1.49
C GLU A 632 13.59 26.46 0.55
N ILE A 633 13.58 25.87 -0.65
CA ILE A 633 12.50 26.05 -1.65
C ILE A 633 11.30 25.13 -1.35
N GLY A 634 11.56 23.91 -0.88
CA GLY A 634 10.59 22.85 -0.58
C GLY A 634 9.79 23.06 0.71
N ASP A 635 10.16 24.03 1.54
CA ASP A 635 9.31 24.49 2.64
C ASP A 635 7.96 25.03 2.13
N GLN A 636 7.92 25.56 0.91
CA GLN A 636 6.70 26.07 0.28
C GLN A 636 5.94 25.01 -0.55
N ASP A 637 6.54 23.83 -0.80
CA ASP A 637 5.98 22.83 -1.71
C ASP A 637 6.08 21.38 -1.19
N LYS A 638 4.92 20.75 -0.99
CA LYS A 638 4.81 19.40 -0.42
C LYS A 638 5.42 18.31 -1.31
N PHE A 639 5.36 18.44 -2.64
CA PHE A 639 5.98 17.46 -3.53
C PHE A 639 7.50 17.55 -3.41
N ILE A 640 8.08 18.76 -3.53
CA ILE A 640 9.53 18.98 -3.38
C ILE A 640 10.00 18.47 -2.01
N ARG A 641 9.26 18.74 -0.92
CA ARG A 641 9.57 18.21 0.42
C ARG A 641 9.61 16.67 0.46
N ASN A 642 8.64 15.99 -0.16
CA ASN A 642 8.63 14.54 -0.24
C ASN A 642 9.79 13.98 -1.10
N VAL A 643 10.16 14.66 -2.20
CA VAL A 643 11.33 14.32 -3.01
C VAL A 643 12.61 14.41 -2.18
N ILE A 644 12.78 15.50 -1.42
CA ILE A 644 13.95 15.75 -0.57
C ILE A 644 14.07 14.73 0.55
N ASN A 645 12.97 14.36 1.19
CA ASN A 645 13.00 13.39 2.29
C ASN A 645 13.50 12.04 1.77
N GLN A 646 12.95 11.55 0.66
CA GLN A 646 13.42 10.33 -0.01
C GLN A 646 14.86 10.43 -0.55
N TRP A 647 15.30 11.63 -0.94
CA TRP A 647 16.68 11.86 -1.34
C TRP A 647 17.63 11.78 -0.13
N THR A 648 17.24 12.37 0.99
CA THR A 648 17.99 12.37 2.26
C THR A 648 18.08 10.95 2.85
N GLU A 649 16.98 10.20 2.88
CA GLU A 649 16.90 8.82 3.38
C GLU A 649 17.86 7.85 2.65
N LYS A 650 18.11 8.09 1.36
CA LYS A 650 18.96 7.23 0.52
C LYS A 650 20.44 7.62 0.52
N MET A 651 20.80 8.73 1.17
CA MET A 651 22.18 9.18 1.24
C MET A 651 22.85 8.77 2.56
N SER A 652 24.01 8.13 2.44
CA SER A 652 25.02 8.13 3.50
C SER A 652 25.79 9.46 3.50
N ILE A 653 25.10 10.59 3.72
CA ILE A 653 25.78 11.83 4.12
C ILE A 653 26.15 11.67 5.60
N ASP A 654 27.45 11.70 5.89
CA ASP A 654 27.94 12.09 7.20
C ASP A 654 27.53 13.55 7.43
N ILE A 655 26.42 13.79 8.15
CA ILE A 655 25.93 15.14 8.47
C ILE A 655 26.96 15.91 9.34
N TYR A 656 27.96 15.21 9.86
CA TYR A 656 29.15 15.74 10.55
C TYR A 656 30.27 16.32 9.65
N ALA A 657 29.97 16.70 8.41
CA ALA A 657 30.86 17.57 7.61
C ALA A 657 30.60 19.08 7.81
N GLY A 658 29.70 19.45 8.74
CA GLY A 658 29.32 20.83 9.07
C GLY A 658 30.31 21.62 9.94
N THR A 659 31.62 21.49 9.70
CA THR A 659 32.64 22.42 10.26
C THR A 659 33.68 22.78 9.21
N PHE A 660 33.24 23.50 8.17
CA PHE A 660 34.13 24.23 7.26
C PHE A 660 33.67 25.69 7.17
N ASP A 661 34.40 26.54 7.91
CA ASP A 661 34.60 27.98 7.71
C ASP A 661 33.43 28.98 7.89
N ASP A 662 32.73 28.94 9.04
CA ASP A 662 32.04 30.13 9.59
C ASP A 662 33.01 31.15 10.26
N ASN A 663 34.31 30.86 10.31
CA ASN A 663 35.30 31.64 11.09
C ASN A 663 36.02 32.78 10.34
N ASN A 664 35.75 33.02 9.05
CA ASN A 664 36.47 34.02 8.25
C ASN A 664 35.70 35.31 7.91
N PHE A 665 34.49 35.51 8.43
CA PHE A 665 33.70 36.74 8.18
C PHE A 665 33.65 37.76 9.33
N ASN A 666 34.31 37.50 10.47
CA ASN A 666 34.18 38.34 11.69
C ASN A 666 35.48 38.98 12.22
N ASN A 667 36.63 38.82 11.55
CA ASN A 667 37.89 39.50 11.91
C ASN A 667 38.18 40.66 10.95
N GLY A 668 37.34 41.70 11.04
CA GLY A 668 37.37 42.85 10.14
C GLY A 668 37.12 44.21 10.78
N ASN A 669 37.29 44.37 12.11
CA ASN A 669 37.48 45.69 12.76
C ASN A 669 37.75 45.58 14.28
N ARG A 670 39.01 45.72 14.69
CA ARG A 670 39.42 46.25 16.01
C ARG A 670 40.91 46.59 16.00
N GLY A 671 41.20 47.87 15.74
CA GLY A 671 42.56 48.39 15.84
C GLY A 671 42.97 48.65 17.29
N VAL A 672 44.23 48.32 17.60
CA VAL A 672 45.17 49.16 18.37
C VAL A 672 44.71 49.62 19.78
N ASN A 673 45.21 48.98 20.85
CA ASN A 673 46.37 49.54 21.59
C ASN A 673 46.95 48.64 22.72
N ASN A 674 48.26 48.85 22.98
CA ASN A 674 48.97 48.67 24.26
C ASN A 674 49.06 47.28 24.95
N GLY A 675 49.93 46.41 24.41
CA GLY A 675 51.33 46.33 24.86
C GLY A 675 51.72 45.80 26.25
N ARG A 676 52.61 44.78 26.28
CA ARG A 676 53.95 44.82 26.93
C ARG A 676 54.80 43.55 26.64
N ARG A 677 56.02 43.78 26.12
CA ARG A 677 57.32 43.05 26.30
C ARG A 677 57.31 41.52 26.53
N ILE A 678 57.87 40.67 25.65
CA ILE A 678 59.34 40.38 25.47
C ILE A 678 59.96 39.87 26.80
N PRO A 679 60.64 38.69 26.90
CA PRO A 679 61.75 38.27 25.98
C PRO A 679 61.94 36.77 25.60
N ILE A 680 62.57 36.58 24.41
CA ILE A 680 63.79 35.78 24.08
C ILE A 680 63.85 34.27 24.46
N GLY A 681 64.26 33.33 23.59
CA GLY A 681 64.63 33.44 22.15
C GLY A 681 65.74 32.46 21.70
N ASN A 682 66.09 32.53 20.41
CA ASN A 682 67.28 31.93 19.73
C ASN A 682 67.31 30.39 19.56
N ILE A 683 67.86 29.79 18.47
CA ILE A 683 68.75 30.28 17.37
C ILE A 683 68.61 29.40 16.09
N ASN A 684 68.85 29.99 14.91
CA ASN A 684 69.32 29.51 13.56
C ASN A 684 69.15 28.03 13.11
N GLY A 685 69.01 27.70 11.81
CA GLY A 685 69.42 28.43 10.59
C GLY A 685 68.94 27.81 9.25
N PRO A 686 69.46 28.25 8.08
CA PRO A 686 68.62 28.49 6.89
C PRO A 686 69.05 27.83 5.56
N GLY A 687 68.30 28.06 4.47
CA GLY A 687 68.82 27.87 3.09
C GLY A 687 67.90 28.22 1.90
N VAL A 688 68.15 29.38 1.26
CA VAL A 688 68.23 29.66 -0.22
C VAL A 688 67.00 29.35 -1.13
N SER A 689 66.64 30.10 -2.21
CA SER A 689 66.78 31.51 -2.66
C SER A 689 66.08 31.70 -4.05
N MET A 690 65.96 32.96 -4.52
CA MET A 690 65.70 33.45 -5.91
C MET A 690 64.21 33.61 -6.37
N ILE A 691 63.67 34.81 -6.69
CA ILE A 691 63.96 35.82 -7.77
C ILE A 691 63.32 35.39 -9.12
N ASN A 692 62.60 36.17 -9.95
CA ASN A 692 62.23 37.61 -10.12
C ASN A 692 61.00 37.73 -11.09
N GLN A 693 60.32 38.85 -11.45
CA GLN A 693 60.13 40.24 -10.95
C GLN A 693 58.96 40.95 -11.71
N ASN A 694 58.49 42.10 -11.19
CA ASN A 694 57.88 43.27 -11.88
C ASN A 694 56.53 43.22 -12.64
N SER A 695 55.75 44.32 -12.77
CA SER A 695 55.46 45.49 -11.89
C SER A 695 54.45 46.49 -12.52
N ASN A 696 53.69 47.21 -11.68
CA ASN A 696 53.24 48.63 -11.78
C ASN A 696 52.00 49.09 -12.60
N ILE A 697 51.50 50.26 -12.14
CA ILE A 697 50.65 51.32 -12.76
C ILE A 697 49.11 51.13 -12.68
N SER A 698 48.25 52.12 -12.33
CA SER A 698 48.33 53.36 -11.52
C SER A 698 46.95 54.08 -11.40
N THR A 699 46.69 54.81 -10.29
CA THR A 699 45.85 56.06 -10.13
C THR A 699 44.35 56.13 -10.50
N GLY A 700 43.51 56.82 -9.70
CA GLY A 700 42.16 57.21 -10.19
C GLY A 700 41.08 58.01 -9.40
N ASN A 701 41.28 58.58 -8.20
CA ASN A 701 40.59 59.80 -7.67
C ASN A 701 39.03 60.00 -7.54
N PHE A 702 38.61 60.29 -6.28
CA PHE A 702 37.79 61.44 -5.77
C PHE A 702 36.23 61.52 -5.67
N MET A 703 35.82 62.15 -4.54
CA MET A 703 34.65 63.07 -4.27
C MET A 703 33.35 62.57 -3.55
N THR A 704 33.39 62.65 -2.20
CA THR A 704 32.48 63.39 -1.28
C THR A 704 30.94 63.47 -1.47
N ASN A 705 30.17 63.18 -0.40
CA ASN A 705 29.51 64.24 0.41
C ASN A 705 28.92 63.79 1.76
N GLN A 706 28.68 64.75 2.67
CA GLN A 706 28.21 64.58 4.06
C GLN A 706 26.69 64.79 4.22
N ARG A 707 26.09 64.25 5.31
CA ARG A 707 25.42 65.07 6.36
C ARG A 707 24.92 64.25 7.57
N ASN A 708 24.93 64.89 8.74
CA ASN A 708 24.44 64.37 10.03
C ASN A 708 22.92 64.62 10.21
N ASN A 709 22.27 63.86 11.10
CA ASN A 709 21.64 64.44 12.31
C ASN A 709 21.02 63.37 13.24
N THR A 710 21.40 63.45 14.52
CA THR A 710 20.73 62.96 15.74
C THR A 710 20.27 64.24 16.53
N PRO A 711 19.43 64.25 17.61
CA PRO A 711 19.57 63.33 18.76
C PRO A 711 18.40 63.06 19.76
N GLN A 712 18.69 62.08 20.64
CA GLN A 712 18.50 62.06 22.12
C GLN A 712 17.16 61.73 22.83
N SER A 713 17.38 61.10 24.02
CA SER A 713 16.61 61.15 25.28
C SER A 713 15.58 60.02 25.57
N LEU A 714 15.51 59.35 26.75
CA LEU A 714 16.48 58.94 27.81
C LEU A 714 15.75 58.11 28.93
N MET A 715 16.50 57.34 29.75
CA MET A 715 16.14 56.80 31.11
C MET A 715 15.04 55.69 31.23
N ASN A 716 15.06 54.67 32.11
CA ASN A 716 15.98 54.15 33.14
C ASN A 716 15.41 52.86 33.84
N ILE A 717 16.32 51.97 34.29
CA ILE A 717 16.38 51.27 35.61
C ILE A 717 15.45 50.05 35.99
N ASN A 718 16.09 48.87 35.91
CA ASN A 718 16.19 47.66 36.80
C ASN A 718 15.95 47.79 38.35
N PRO A 719 16.20 46.78 39.24
CA PRO A 719 16.06 45.29 39.20
C PRO A 719 15.48 44.66 40.52
N LEU A 720 15.35 43.31 40.65
CA LEU A 720 15.95 42.44 41.72
C LEU A 720 15.28 41.06 42.02
N SER A 721 16.15 40.04 42.03
CA SER A 721 16.25 38.78 42.80
C SER A 721 15.17 38.28 43.80
N ASN A 722 15.03 36.94 43.90
CA ASN A 722 15.33 36.25 45.19
C ASN A 722 15.70 34.74 45.06
N HIS A 723 16.46 34.23 46.04
CA HIS A 723 16.86 32.81 46.20
C HIS A 723 15.95 32.05 47.19
N GLY A 724 15.98 30.71 47.16
CA GLY A 724 15.37 29.82 48.16
C GLY A 724 15.99 28.41 48.14
N ASN A 725 16.26 27.83 49.32
CA ASN A 725 17.13 26.66 49.52
C ASN A 725 16.44 25.28 49.52
N PHE A 726 17.26 24.23 49.40
CA PHE A 726 16.99 22.83 49.74
C PHE A 726 16.49 22.62 51.19
N PRO A 727 15.88 21.45 51.48
CA PRO A 727 16.64 20.46 52.26
C PRO A 727 16.58 19.02 51.70
N SER A 728 17.56 18.22 52.12
CA SER A 728 17.74 16.79 51.85
C SER A 728 17.27 15.92 53.02
N ASN A 729 16.72 14.71 52.78
CA ASN A 729 17.19 13.48 53.44
C ASN A 729 16.50 12.14 53.05
N ASN A 730 17.31 11.08 53.16
CA ASN A 730 17.01 9.69 53.56
C ASN A 730 16.35 8.65 52.60
N HIS A 731 17.26 7.80 52.08
CA HIS A 731 17.28 6.33 52.26
C HIS A 731 16.05 5.46 51.97
N PHE A 732 16.23 4.52 51.03
CA PHE A 732 16.45 3.11 51.40
C PHE A 732 17.42 2.42 50.42
N ASN A 733 18.06 1.33 50.84
CA ASN A 733 19.23 0.71 50.20
C ASN A 733 19.12 -0.82 50.27
N THR A 734 19.46 -1.56 49.19
CA THR A 734 19.83 -3.00 49.27
C THR A 734 20.57 -3.52 48.02
N ASN A 735 21.90 -3.39 48.08
CA ASN A 735 22.92 -4.42 47.80
C ASN A 735 22.96 -5.24 46.49
N LEU A 736 24.10 -5.02 45.81
CA LEU A 736 24.85 -5.92 44.94
C LEU A 736 25.06 -7.36 45.48
N ILE A 737 25.25 -8.30 44.55
CA ILE A 737 26.28 -9.35 44.68
C ILE A 737 27.16 -9.32 43.42
N HIS A 738 28.47 -9.16 43.61
CA HIS A 738 29.50 -9.35 42.58
C HIS A 738 29.89 -10.83 42.51
N ASN A 739 30.30 -11.30 41.32
CA ASN A 739 31.33 -12.34 41.27
C ASN A 739 32.23 -12.18 40.04
N ASN A 740 33.54 -12.21 40.28
CA ASN A 740 34.59 -12.01 39.28
C ASN A 740 34.89 -13.29 38.50
N ARG A 741 35.22 -13.15 37.21
CA ARG A 741 36.25 -13.97 36.54
C ARG A 741 36.79 -13.26 35.30
N GLY A 742 38.02 -12.75 35.38
CA GLY A 742 38.78 -12.24 34.23
C GLY A 742 39.61 -13.34 33.56
N GLY A 743 39.97 -13.17 32.28
CA GLY A 743 40.62 -14.25 31.52
C GLY A 743 41.13 -13.96 30.10
N ASN A 744 41.92 -12.89 29.91
CA ASN A 744 43.05 -12.78 28.96
C ASN A 744 42.98 -13.28 27.48
N ARG A 745 43.49 -12.40 26.58
CA ARG A 745 44.13 -12.70 25.25
C ARG A 745 43.15 -13.11 24.12
N ARG A 746 43.43 -12.84 22.83
CA ARG A 746 44.66 -12.39 22.12
C ARG A 746 44.31 -11.69 20.79
N ASN A 747 45.26 -10.95 20.21
CA ASN A 747 45.20 -10.44 18.83
C ASN A 747 45.01 -11.57 17.80
N ASN A 748 44.40 -11.26 16.65
CA ASN A 748 45.00 -11.64 15.36
C ASN A 748 44.52 -10.76 14.18
N GLN A 749 45.47 -10.29 13.39
CA GLN A 749 45.27 -9.93 11.98
C GLN A 749 45.27 -11.22 11.14
N GLY A 750 44.68 -11.22 9.94
CA GLY A 750 44.96 -12.30 8.98
C GLY A 750 43.99 -12.48 7.81
N SER A 751 44.47 -12.13 6.61
CA SER A 751 44.16 -12.76 5.31
C SER A 751 42.71 -12.99 4.86
N ARG A 752 42.28 -12.14 3.91
CA ARG A 752 41.48 -12.58 2.76
C ARG A 752 42.28 -13.62 1.96
N ASN A 753 41.62 -14.69 1.50
CA ASN A 753 42.12 -15.52 0.39
C ASN A 753 41.06 -15.60 -0.69
N ASN A 754 41.41 -15.14 -1.90
CA ASN A 754 40.62 -15.38 -3.11
C ASN A 754 40.93 -16.78 -3.65
N ILE A 755 39.91 -17.56 -3.99
CA ILE A 755 40.03 -18.70 -4.90
C ILE A 755 38.90 -18.60 -5.92
N GLN A 756 39.24 -18.31 -7.17
CA GLN A 756 38.35 -18.47 -8.30
C GLN A 756 39.16 -18.92 -9.52
N ASN A 757 38.81 -20.08 -10.07
CA ASN A 757 39.50 -20.67 -11.21
C ASN A 757 38.86 -20.22 -12.54
N ASN A 758 39.70 -19.71 -13.46
CA ASN A 758 39.90 -20.22 -14.83
C ASN A 758 39.02 -21.43 -15.24
N TYR A 759 38.44 -21.60 -16.43
CA TYR A 759 38.63 -21.13 -17.83
C TYR A 759 37.34 -21.54 -18.64
N PRO A 760 37.19 -21.40 -19.99
CA PRO A 760 37.91 -20.63 -21.01
C PRO A 760 37.03 -19.73 -21.92
N GLN A 761 37.66 -19.01 -22.84
CA GLN A 761 37.03 -18.21 -23.92
C GLN A 761 36.74 -18.99 -25.21
N GLY A 762 35.84 -18.45 -26.04
CA GLY A 762 35.97 -18.46 -27.51
C GLY A 762 34.66 -18.64 -28.30
N PRO A 763 34.55 -18.15 -29.55
CA PRO A 763 35.28 -17.04 -30.19
C PRO A 763 34.36 -16.01 -30.93
N ASN A 764 34.98 -14.95 -31.47
CA ASN A 764 34.31 -13.88 -32.24
C ASN A 764 33.93 -14.26 -33.69
N ASN A 765 32.79 -13.72 -34.16
CA ASN A 765 32.49 -13.23 -35.54
C ASN A 765 31.04 -12.68 -35.54
N GLY A 766 30.61 -11.68 -36.31
CA GLY A 766 31.31 -10.79 -37.24
C GLY A 766 30.36 -10.21 -38.32
N ASN A 767 30.06 -8.90 -38.25
CA ASN A 767 29.58 -8.02 -39.34
C ASN A 767 28.16 -8.17 -39.99
N ARG A 768 27.48 -7.01 -40.11
CA ARG A 768 26.49 -6.58 -41.15
C ARG A 768 25.12 -7.32 -41.14
N ASN A 769 23.99 -6.73 -41.54
CA ASN A 769 23.76 -5.61 -42.47
C ASN A 769 22.41 -4.87 -42.23
N ARG A 770 22.22 -3.71 -42.87
CA ARG A 770 20.94 -2.96 -42.93
C ARG A 770 19.91 -3.65 -43.84
N GLY A 771 18.61 -3.39 -43.65
CA GLY A 771 17.56 -3.78 -44.63
C GLY A 771 16.15 -3.27 -44.34
N ASN A 772 15.78 -2.12 -44.91
CA ASN A 772 14.38 -1.65 -44.96
C ASN A 772 13.52 -2.56 -45.86
N ARG A 773 12.24 -2.77 -45.50
CA ARG A 773 11.14 -2.62 -46.48
C ARG A 773 9.76 -2.42 -45.85
N ASN A 774 9.15 -1.29 -46.19
CA ASN A 774 7.70 -1.12 -46.17
C ASN A 774 7.04 -2.10 -47.16
N GLN A 775 5.81 -2.52 -46.89
CA GLN A 775 4.74 -2.37 -47.87
C GLN A 775 3.36 -2.35 -47.23
N MET A 776 2.55 -1.36 -47.64
CA MET A 776 1.13 -1.27 -47.32
C MET A 776 0.35 -2.37 -48.04
N ARG A 777 -0.79 -2.76 -47.48
CA ARG A 777 -2.04 -2.82 -48.27
C ARG A 777 -3.24 -2.51 -47.38
N SER A 778 -4.19 -1.79 -47.97
CA SER A 778 -5.34 -1.17 -47.33
C SER A 778 -6.63 -1.60 -48.03
N ILE A 779 -7.75 -1.06 -47.53
CA ILE A 779 -9.13 -1.05 -48.11
C ILE A 779 -9.91 -2.39 -48.11
N PRO A 780 -11.27 -2.34 -48.05
CA PRO A 780 -12.05 -3.16 -47.11
C PRO A 780 -13.19 -3.93 -47.83
N PHE A 781 -14.21 -4.43 -47.11
CA PHE A 781 -15.61 -4.04 -47.35
C PHE A 781 -16.58 -4.59 -46.27
N SER A 782 -17.78 -4.01 -46.23
CA SER A 782 -18.92 -4.34 -45.36
C SER A 782 -19.71 -5.57 -45.84
N GLY A 783 -20.53 -6.16 -44.95
CA GLY A 783 -21.45 -7.23 -45.33
C GLY A 783 -22.35 -7.77 -44.20
N ASN A 784 -23.40 -7.03 -43.84
CA ASN A 784 -24.55 -7.60 -43.13
C ASN A 784 -25.26 -8.63 -44.02
N PHE A 785 -25.66 -9.79 -43.52
CA PHE A 785 -26.95 -10.40 -43.89
C PHE A 785 -27.40 -11.50 -42.90
N ASN A 786 -28.62 -11.34 -42.38
CA ASN A 786 -29.39 -12.40 -41.72
C ASN A 786 -30.05 -13.29 -42.80
N ARG A 787 -29.98 -14.62 -42.65
CA ARG A 787 -31.14 -15.50 -42.43
C ARG A 787 -30.77 -17.00 -42.33
N PRO A 788 -31.58 -17.82 -41.65
CA PRO A 788 -31.35 -19.25 -41.48
C PRO A 788 -31.99 -20.08 -42.61
N ASN A 789 -31.61 -21.35 -42.74
CA ASN A 789 -32.53 -22.35 -43.26
C ASN A 789 -32.22 -23.77 -42.76
N ASN A 790 -33.28 -24.49 -42.36
CA ASN A 790 -33.26 -25.94 -42.20
C ASN A 790 -33.28 -26.60 -43.60
N GLN A 791 -32.61 -27.74 -43.77
CA GLN A 791 -33.25 -29.00 -44.21
C GLN A 791 -32.26 -30.17 -44.37
N ASN A 792 -32.38 -31.14 -43.45
CA ASN A 792 -32.78 -32.52 -43.73
C ASN A 792 -31.95 -33.50 -44.62
N VAL A 793 -31.75 -34.69 -44.03
CA VAL A 793 -31.57 -36.04 -44.63
C VAL A 793 -30.21 -36.39 -45.29
N ARG A 794 -29.44 -37.26 -44.62
CA ARG A 794 -29.23 -38.67 -45.03
C ARG A 794 -28.61 -39.50 -43.90
N ALA A 795 -29.12 -40.73 -43.73
CA ALA A 795 -28.65 -41.70 -42.74
C ALA A 795 -27.77 -42.77 -43.40
N VAL A 796 -26.78 -43.29 -42.67
CA VAL A 796 -26.11 -44.58 -42.96
C VAL A 796 -25.86 -45.32 -41.64
N GLN A 797 -26.34 -46.57 -41.60
CA GLN A 797 -26.00 -47.74 -40.77
C GLN A 797 -25.02 -47.54 -39.59
N GLN A 798 -25.47 -47.77 -38.35
CA GLN A 798 -25.49 -49.10 -37.68
C GLN A 798 -24.10 -49.70 -37.40
N ASN A 799 -23.71 -49.68 -36.12
CA ASN A 799 -23.05 -50.80 -35.46
C ASN A 799 -23.33 -50.74 -33.95
N SER A 800 -23.97 -51.79 -33.42
CA SER A 800 -24.44 -51.88 -32.03
C SER A 800 -23.44 -52.62 -31.12
N PRO A 801 -23.05 -52.07 -29.96
CA PRO A 801 -22.32 -52.81 -28.94
C PRO A 801 -23.20 -53.81 -28.19
N LYS A 802 -22.59 -54.88 -27.66
CA LYS A 802 -23.28 -55.96 -26.94
C LYS A 802 -23.78 -55.48 -25.57
N THR A 803 -24.97 -55.94 -25.19
CA THR A 803 -25.57 -55.77 -23.86
C THR A 803 -24.91 -56.66 -22.81
N THR A 804 -24.45 -56.08 -21.71
CA THR A 804 -24.19 -56.78 -20.44
C THR A 804 -25.25 -56.38 -19.42
N THR A 805 -25.98 -57.36 -18.89
CA THR A 805 -27.08 -57.17 -17.94
C THR A 805 -26.58 -56.82 -16.54
N VAL A 806 -26.94 -55.65 -16.04
CA VAL A 806 -26.70 -55.25 -14.64
C VAL A 806 -27.89 -55.70 -13.78
N GLN A 807 -27.62 -56.48 -12.72
CA GLN A 807 -28.64 -56.83 -11.72
C GLN A 807 -28.88 -55.66 -10.73
N PRO A 808 -30.12 -55.46 -10.26
CA PRO A 808 -30.42 -54.39 -9.30
C PRO A 808 -29.88 -54.73 -7.90
N LYS A 809 -29.08 -53.82 -7.31
CA LYS A 809 -28.67 -53.91 -5.91
C LYS A 809 -29.87 -53.64 -4.99
N LYS A 810 -30.06 -54.50 -3.98
CA LYS A 810 -31.08 -54.32 -2.92
C LYS A 810 -30.79 -53.06 -2.09
N PRO A 811 -31.83 -52.39 -1.53
CA PRO A 811 -31.64 -51.23 -0.65
C PRO A 811 -30.89 -51.63 0.62
N LYS A 812 -29.95 -50.79 1.06
CA LYS A 812 -29.27 -50.95 2.36
C LYS A 812 -30.22 -50.59 3.50
N ARG A 813 -30.28 -51.46 4.52
CA ARG A 813 -31.00 -51.23 5.78
C ARG A 813 -30.25 -50.18 6.59
N VAL A 814 -30.98 -49.18 7.10
CA VAL A 814 -30.47 -48.26 8.14
C VAL A 814 -30.45 -49.01 9.46
N VAL A 815 -29.35 -48.90 10.21
CA VAL A 815 -29.15 -49.46 11.55
C VAL A 815 -29.01 -48.28 12.51
N ASN A 816 -29.64 -48.34 13.68
CA ASN A 816 -29.57 -47.28 14.69
C ASN A 816 -28.21 -47.31 15.40
N GLU A 817 -27.78 -46.15 15.92
CA GLU A 817 -26.46 -45.97 16.51
C GLU A 817 -26.22 -46.81 17.79
N ASP A 818 -27.28 -47.31 18.43
CA ASP A 818 -27.23 -48.09 19.67
C ASP A 818 -26.79 -49.57 19.48
N GLU A 819 -26.61 -50.06 18.23
CA GLU A 819 -26.25 -51.46 17.94
C GLU A 819 -24.75 -51.68 17.62
N LEU A 820 -23.89 -50.66 17.73
CA LEU A 820 -22.44 -50.78 17.49
C LEU A 820 -21.65 -50.92 18.80
N SER A 821 -21.37 -52.16 19.20
CA SER A 821 -20.50 -52.46 20.35
C SER A 821 -19.02 -52.22 20.05
N ASP A 822 -18.26 -51.79 21.06
CA ASP A 822 -16.82 -51.54 20.96
C ASP A 822 -16.01 -52.74 20.46
N GLY A 823 -15.24 -52.51 19.39
CA GLY A 823 -14.05 -53.28 19.05
C GLY A 823 -14.21 -54.40 18.03
N GLU A 824 -13.96 -54.10 16.76
CA GLU A 824 -13.04 -54.93 15.95
C GLU A 824 -12.41 -54.13 14.80
N ILE A 825 -11.19 -54.51 14.41
CA ILE A 825 -10.35 -53.80 13.45
C ILE A 825 -10.50 -54.46 12.08
N ILE A 826 -10.85 -53.68 11.05
CA ILE A 826 -10.56 -54.03 9.65
C ILE A 826 -9.87 -52.83 8.99
N SER A 827 -8.74 -53.11 8.35
CA SER A 827 -7.92 -52.13 7.64
C SER A 827 -8.19 -52.18 6.14
N ASP A 828 -8.80 -51.12 5.60
CA ASP A 828 -8.94 -50.96 4.16
C ASP A 828 -7.72 -50.22 3.59
N GLU A 829 -6.70 -50.99 3.20
CA GLU A 829 -5.83 -50.62 2.08
C GLU A 829 -6.31 -51.37 0.83
N ASP A 830 -7.07 -50.67 -0.01
CA ASP A 830 -7.18 -50.85 -1.47
C ASP A 830 -7.71 -49.53 -2.10
#